data_AF-A0A1R0KK85-F1
#
_entry.id   AF-A0A1R0KK85-F1
#
_cell.length_a   1.000
_cell.length_b   1.000
_cell.length_c   1.000
_cell.angle_alpha   90.00
_cell.angle_beta   90.00
_cell.angle_gamma   90.00
#
_symmetry.space_group_name_H-M   'P 1'
#
loop_
_entity.id
_entity.type
_entity.pdbx_description
1 polymer ?
#
loop_
_entity_poly.entity_id
_entity_poly.type
_entity_poly.pdbx_seq_one_letter_code
_entity_poly.pdbx_strand_id
1 'polypeptide(L)'
;MNALLDKPGIIHPGARRLLDEVTTAPELPVRVTVVAPGGHGKTHLLGLLGRHYAGAGVEALLVDDADQLGDDEIAKIKALAEETTTPVVLACRATARTKALRALADSFGRSVSLGAFGVDDVRRLIEYAGGDAATAEDVHGRTGGVPGLVLRAVTGRLADFRGELEQLDEDVHRFLIAAEAGAGRNLDLLAALLNRDREDLPEIFDGARATGLLGEDDVLLPIAAEAVRTWGSPGRRLTVLQRLVELQLRDGLPVLDLARSLLGTGSSGASAAAAFEAAAREATADDTKLAARLYEAASEAGGRGAALTVGWAHAAALAGDLDTALRLGDGMLGSTSDTDARAAGAEVAATVLAHRGELAHSAELYQWSGRAGSKAFAAIALLGTGKLEAARGVLETPEVPTLFAGAASRTARAITDSVSGCGAETLSALLGAASMLESAGAPAPLPDSPAALAALVGLHSGELALAESVLSRAVRGRIGGDLLAKRHRLLLGWVAMTAGDLKTAAEALLPPEGLEARDELFAATLRLGLARRASDLPGLQRSWDRAYQASMRQQPDLYSLLPLGELAIAAARGGASAKLAGQLERAHTVLDALGNPPLWTATLRWHELHAAITVENHASAGEHLAALNDFASCGRYPAALASAATGWLAVLTGTFDPETITASASELHELGLCWDAARLAGQAAIRTSDRKAMVQLLEAARQFQGRAPEPIAATGLNALSERELEVARLVVDGLTYKQAGSKLFISGKTVEHHMARIRGKLGAGDRRELLAMLREMLPATEADTRIR
;
A
#
# COMPACT_ATOMS: atom_id res chain seq x y z
N MET A 1 -9.14 42.71 -4.71
CA MET A 1 -10.43 42.02 -4.99
C MET A 1 -11.28 42.83 -5.97
N ASN A 2 -11.76 44.03 -5.62
CA ASN A 2 -12.65 44.81 -6.48
C ASN A 2 -12.09 45.14 -7.88
N ALA A 3 -10.79 45.42 -8.00
CA ALA A 3 -10.15 45.72 -9.30
C ALA A 3 -10.18 44.56 -10.32
N LEU A 4 -10.36 43.30 -9.87
CA LEU A 4 -10.53 42.15 -10.76
C LEU A 4 -11.99 42.03 -11.23
N LEU A 5 -12.96 42.37 -10.37
CA LEU A 5 -14.38 42.37 -10.74
C LEU A 5 -14.75 43.52 -11.68
N ASP A 6 -14.02 44.63 -11.62
CA ASP A 6 -14.18 45.77 -12.54
C ASP A 6 -13.69 45.47 -13.98
N LYS A 7 -13.09 44.29 -14.23
CA LYS A 7 -12.58 43.91 -15.55
C LYS A 7 -13.71 43.52 -16.51
N PRO A 8 -13.53 43.76 -17.83
CA PRO A 8 -14.58 43.48 -18.80
C PRO A 8 -14.97 41.99 -18.82
N GLY A 9 -16.29 41.74 -18.79
CA GLY A 9 -16.84 40.38 -18.94
C GLY A 9 -16.99 39.57 -17.64
N ILE A 10 -16.84 40.20 -16.46
CA ILE A 10 -16.96 39.53 -15.13
C ILE A 10 -18.22 39.97 -14.35
N ILE A 11 -19.07 40.81 -14.95
CA ILE A 11 -20.30 41.26 -14.32
C ILE A 11 -21.43 40.27 -14.63
N HIS A 12 -22.12 39.79 -13.58
CA HIS A 12 -23.28 38.91 -13.71
C HIS A 12 -24.34 39.51 -14.68
N PRO A 13 -24.96 38.72 -15.58
CA PRO A 13 -25.86 39.25 -16.62
C PRO A 13 -27.01 40.12 -16.08
N GLY A 14 -27.59 39.75 -14.93
CA GLY A 14 -28.62 40.55 -14.27
C GLY A 14 -28.11 41.88 -13.71
N ALA A 15 -26.88 41.91 -13.21
CA ALA A 15 -26.22 43.13 -12.75
C ALA A 15 -25.85 44.05 -13.93
N ARG A 16 -25.42 43.45 -15.05
CA ARG A 16 -25.07 44.19 -16.27
C ARG A 16 -26.28 44.90 -16.87
N ARG A 17 -27.43 44.23 -16.98
CA ARG A 17 -28.67 44.86 -17.47
C ARG A 17 -29.08 46.06 -16.61
N LEU A 18 -28.97 45.93 -15.29
CA LEU A 18 -29.26 47.01 -14.36
C LEU A 18 -28.28 48.19 -14.52
N LEU A 19 -26.98 47.91 -14.67
CA LEU A 19 -25.96 48.92 -14.91
C LEU A 19 -26.13 49.62 -16.26
N ASP A 20 -26.45 48.88 -17.32
CA ASP A 20 -26.68 49.42 -18.66
C ASP A 20 -27.90 50.37 -18.67
N GLU A 21 -28.97 50.02 -17.95
CA GLU A 21 -30.16 50.86 -17.79
C GLU A 21 -29.85 52.16 -17.04
N VAL A 22 -29.16 52.07 -15.90
CA VAL A 22 -28.74 53.24 -15.11
C VAL A 22 -27.76 54.12 -15.90
N THR A 23 -26.89 53.52 -16.72
CA THR A 23 -25.96 54.26 -17.57
C THR A 23 -26.67 54.97 -18.72
N THR A 24 -27.72 54.37 -19.27
CA THR A 24 -28.47 54.94 -20.41
C THR A 24 -29.46 56.02 -19.98
N ALA A 25 -30.04 55.91 -18.79
CA ALA A 25 -31.04 56.84 -18.27
C ALA A 25 -30.92 57.01 -16.74
N PRO A 26 -29.89 57.73 -16.25
CA PRO A 26 -29.60 57.86 -14.81
C PRO A 26 -30.68 58.63 -14.04
N GLU A 27 -31.46 59.47 -14.73
CA GLU A 27 -32.53 60.30 -14.15
C GLU A 27 -33.80 59.52 -13.80
N LEU A 28 -33.93 58.27 -14.25
CA LEU A 28 -35.12 57.45 -13.98
C LEU A 28 -35.07 56.86 -12.56
N PRO A 29 -36.17 56.93 -11.78
CA PRO A 29 -36.24 56.40 -10.42
C PRO A 29 -36.23 54.86 -10.42
N VAL A 30 -35.06 54.26 -10.56
CA VAL A 30 -34.90 52.80 -10.49
C VAL A 30 -35.13 52.35 -9.05
N ARG A 31 -36.14 51.51 -8.84
CA ARG A 31 -36.46 50.88 -7.56
C ARG A 31 -36.29 49.38 -7.69
N VAL A 32 -35.21 48.86 -7.11
CA VAL A 32 -34.80 47.46 -7.33
C VAL A 32 -34.30 46.84 -6.03
N THR A 33 -34.72 45.59 -5.81
CA THR A 33 -34.14 44.75 -4.76
C THR A 33 -33.12 43.78 -5.36
N VAL A 34 -31.86 43.89 -4.98
CA VAL A 34 -30.79 42.95 -5.31
C VAL A 34 -30.74 41.85 -4.25
N VAL A 35 -30.82 40.60 -4.68
CA VAL A 35 -30.94 39.45 -3.79
C VAL A 35 -29.84 38.47 -4.09
N ALA A 36 -29.01 38.14 -3.11
CA ALA A 36 -28.01 37.10 -3.24
C ALA A 36 -27.46 36.66 -1.87
N PRO A 37 -26.92 35.43 -1.76
CA PRO A 37 -26.14 35.05 -0.59
C PRO A 37 -24.87 35.90 -0.40
N GLY A 38 -24.17 35.70 0.72
CA GLY A 38 -22.84 36.26 0.97
C GLY A 38 -21.88 35.95 -0.17
N GLY A 39 -20.92 36.85 -0.44
CA GLY A 39 -19.89 36.62 -1.46
C GLY A 39 -20.33 36.72 -2.92
N HIS A 40 -21.60 36.94 -3.24
CA HIS A 40 -22.12 37.01 -4.62
C HIS A 40 -21.99 38.39 -5.29
N GLY A 41 -21.27 39.33 -4.68
CA GLY A 41 -20.95 40.63 -5.31
C GLY A 41 -21.99 41.74 -5.15
N LYS A 42 -22.92 41.63 -4.19
CA LYS A 42 -23.95 42.67 -3.90
C LYS A 42 -23.33 44.05 -3.62
N THR A 43 -22.43 44.13 -2.63
CA THR A 43 -21.71 45.36 -2.26
C THR A 43 -20.92 45.94 -3.42
N HIS A 44 -20.33 45.07 -4.26
CA HIS A 44 -19.61 45.50 -5.46
C HIS A 44 -20.54 46.15 -6.49
N LEU A 45 -21.72 45.56 -6.73
CA LEU A 45 -22.75 46.13 -7.61
C LEU A 45 -23.27 47.47 -7.09
N LEU A 46 -23.54 47.59 -5.78
CA LEU A 46 -23.94 48.86 -5.19
C LEU A 46 -22.84 49.93 -5.36
N GLY A 47 -21.57 49.56 -5.16
CA GLY A 47 -20.44 50.46 -5.40
C GLY A 47 -20.34 50.93 -6.86
N LEU A 48 -20.60 50.04 -7.83
CA LEU A 48 -20.66 50.40 -9.25
C LEU A 48 -21.82 51.38 -9.53
N LEU A 49 -23.04 51.07 -9.05
CA LEU A 49 -24.21 51.93 -9.21
C LEU A 49 -23.99 53.31 -8.59
N GLY A 50 -23.40 53.38 -7.40
CA GLY A 50 -23.07 54.63 -6.73
C GLY A 50 -22.10 55.49 -7.53
N ARG A 51 -21.07 54.88 -8.15
CA ARG A 51 -20.15 55.61 -9.04
C ARG A 51 -20.86 56.15 -10.29
N HIS A 52 -21.79 55.39 -10.87
CA HIS A 52 -22.56 55.83 -12.03
C HIS A 52 -23.52 56.97 -11.69
N TYR A 53 -24.31 56.86 -10.61
CA TYR A 53 -25.21 57.93 -10.18
C TYR A 53 -24.46 59.21 -9.78
N ALA A 54 -23.37 59.08 -9.03
CA ALA A 54 -22.53 60.23 -8.67
C ALA A 54 -21.90 60.90 -9.91
N GLY A 55 -21.47 60.12 -10.90
CA GLY A 55 -20.96 60.63 -12.18
C GLY A 55 -22.00 61.35 -13.02
N ALA A 56 -23.29 61.00 -12.87
CA ALA A 56 -24.43 61.65 -13.52
C ALA A 56 -25.03 62.82 -12.71
N GLY A 57 -24.58 63.03 -11.46
CA GLY A 57 -25.12 64.08 -10.57
C GLY A 57 -26.48 63.76 -9.95
N VAL A 58 -26.90 62.49 -9.94
CA VAL A 58 -28.18 62.03 -9.39
C VAL A 58 -27.98 61.53 -7.97
N GLU A 59 -28.80 62.00 -7.03
CA GLU A 59 -28.83 61.49 -5.66
C GLU A 59 -29.59 60.15 -5.62
N ALA A 60 -28.95 59.09 -5.12
CA ALA A 60 -29.53 57.75 -5.06
C ALA A 60 -29.31 57.13 -3.67
N LEU A 61 -30.34 56.45 -3.15
CA LEU A 61 -30.26 55.72 -1.88
C LEU A 61 -29.87 54.26 -2.15
N LEU A 62 -28.64 53.91 -1.79
CA LEU A 62 -28.10 52.56 -1.90
C LEU A 62 -27.95 51.96 -0.51
N VAL A 63 -28.69 50.90 -0.21
CA VAL A 63 -28.70 50.25 1.10
C VAL A 63 -28.13 48.85 0.95
N ASP A 64 -27.00 48.58 1.61
CA ASP A 64 -26.45 47.22 1.75
C ASP A 64 -26.96 46.57 3.02
N ASP A 65 -26.98 45.23 3.05
CA ASP A 65 -27.51 44.41 4.15
C ASP A 65 -28.86 44.91 4.70
N ALA A 66 -29.81 45.24 3.81
CA ALA A 66 -31.11 45.79 4.18
C ALA A 66 -31.95 44.85 5.07
N ASP A 67 -31.58 43.56 5.15
CA ASP A 67 -32.13 42.58 6.09
C ASP A 67 -31.76 42.82 7.56
N GLN A 68 -30.77 43.67 7.85
CA GLN A 68 -30.38 44.03 9.23
C GLN A 68 -31.09 45.28 9.76
N LEU A 69 -31.90 45.97 8.95
CA LEU A 69 -32.59 47.19 9.34
C LEU A 69 -33.82 46.91 10.21
N GLY A 70 -34.10 47.81 11.14
CA GLY A 70 -35.33 47.77 11.95
C GLY A 70 -36.58 48.18 11.16
N ASP A 71 -37.76 47.77 11.64
CA ASP A 71 -39.05 48.07 10.98
C ASP A 71 -39.28 49.59 10.78
N ASP A 72 -38.82 50.42 11.71
CA ASP A 72 -38.93 51.89 11.63
C ASP A 72 -38.05 52.48 10.51
N GLU A 73 -36.88 51.89 10.26
CA GLU A 73 -35.96 52.32 9.20
C GLU A 73 -36.50 51.90 7.82
N ILE A 74 -37.05 50.68 7.74
CA ILE A 74 -37.72 50.17 6.54
C ILE A 74 -38.94 51.06 6.20
N ALA A 75 -39.70 51.50 7.21
CA ALA A 75 -40.83 52.41 7.02
C ALA A 75 -40.40 53.78 6.48
N LYS A 76 -39.27 54.33 6.94
CA LYS A 76 -38.69 55.58 6.40
C LYS A 76 -38.26 55.44 4.95
N ILE A 77 -37.60 54.33 4.61
CA ILE A 77 -37.20 54.04 3.23
C ILE A 77 -38.43 53.92 2.32
N LYS A 78 -39.50 53.28 2.80
CA LYS A 78 -40.76 53.18 2.09
C LYS A 78 -41.38 54.56 1.81
N ALA A 79 -41.48 55.41 2.84
CA ALA A 79 -42.01 56.77 2.69
C ALA A 79 -41.18 57.59 1.69
N LEU A 80 -39.84 57.53 1.78
CA LEU A 80 -38.96 58.21 0.83
C LEU A 80 -39.16 57.70 -0.60
N ALA A 81 -39.29 56.39 -0.78
CA ALA A 81 -39.57 55.79 -2.07
C ALA A 81 -40.96 56.17 -2.59
N GLU A 82 -41.95 56.48 -1.76
CA GLU A 82 -43.28 56.93 -2.20
C GLU A 82 -43.33 58.43 -2.50
N GLU A 83 -42.60 59.25 -1.74
CA GLU A 83 -42.63 60.72 -1.79
C GLU A 83 -41.68 61.34 -2.83
N THR A 84 -40.64 60.61 -3.25
CA THR A 84 -39.59 61.15 -4.12
C THR A 84 -39.36 60.33 -5.40
N THR A 85 -38.75 60.97 -6.40
CA THR A 85 -38.22 60.29 -7.61
C THR A 85 -36.76 59.85 -7.42
N THR A 86 -36.29 59.74 -6.18
CA THR A 86 -34.93 59.29 -5.87
C THR A 86 -34.82 57.79 -6.19
N PRO A 87 -33.80 57.34 -6.95
CA PRO A 87 -33.54 55.91 -7.13
C PRO A 87 -33.22 55.23 -5.80
N VAL A 88 -33.82 54.07 -5.55
CA VAL A 88 -33.63 53.30 -4.32
C VAL A 88 -33.24 51.87 -4.69
N VAL A 89 -32.04 51.45 -4.28
CA VAL A 89 -31.56 50.08 -4.49
C VAL A 89 -31.27 49.44 -3.15
N LEU A 90 -31.96 48.34 -2.88
CA LEU A 90 -31.80 47.56 -1.65
C LEU A 90 -31.05 46.29 -1.99
N ALA A 91 -29.94 46.01 -1.31
CA ALA A 91 -29.30 44.70 -1.34
C ALA A 91 -29.63 43.94 -0.07
N CYS A 92 -30.14 42.71 -0.21
CA CYS A 92 -30.45 41.86 0.92
C CYS A 92 -30.18 40.38 0.63
N ARG A 93 -30.17 39.59 1.69
CA ARG A 93 -30.07 38.12 1.62
C ARG A 93 -31.45 37.52 1.33
N ALA A 94 -31.49 36.40 0.61
CA ALA A 94 -32.75 35.78 0.16
C ALA A 94 -33.62 35.28 1.32
N THR A 95 -32.99 34.79 2.39
CA THR A 95 -33.64 34.08 3.50
C THR A 95 -34.03 34.98 4.67
N ALA A 96 -33.38 36.13 4.85
CA ALA A 96 -33.52 36.99 6.04
C ALA A 96 -34.56 38.13 5.89
N ARG A 97 -35.62 37.95 5.09
CA ARG A 97 -36.58 39.06 4.88
C ARG A 97 -37.62 39.14 5.98
N THR A 98 -37.60 40.22 6.76
CA THR A 98 -38.70 40.61 7.65
C THR A 98 -39.99 40.86 6.86
N LYS A 99 -41.16 40.80 7.52
CA LYS A 99 -42.45 41.10 6.86
C LYS A 99 -42.46 42.51 6.26
N ALA A 100 -41.86 43.47 6.97
CA ALA A 100 -41.71 44.85 6.51
C ALA A 100 -40.84 44.94 5.25
N LEU A 101 -39.67 44.26 5.23
CA LEU A 101 -38.78 44.26 4.08
C LEU A 101 -39.40 43.55 2.87
N ARG A 102 -40.18 42.48 3.07
CA ARG A 102 -40.94 41.83 1.97
C ARG A 102 -41.95 42.79 1.37
N ALA A 103 -42.75 43.47 2.20
CA ALA A 103 -43.73 44.42 1.73
C ALA A 103 -43.12 45.60 0.95
N LEU A 104 -41.92 46.05 1.34
CA LEU A 104 -41.17 47.06 0.61
C LEU A 104 -40.58 46.53 -0.70
N ALA A 105 -39.99 45.33 -0.69
CA ALA A 105 -39.45 44.72 -1.91
C ALA A 105 -40.56 44.43 -2.94
N ASP A 106 -41.75 44.02 -2.48
CA ASP A 106 -42.92 43.78 -3.33
C ASP A 106 -43.46 45.08 -3.94
N SER A 107 -43.41 46.20 -3.20
CA SER A 107 -43.84 47.51 -3.73
C SER A 107 -42.94 48.03 -4.86
N PHE A 108 -41.69 47.58 -4.93
CA PHE A 108 -40.79 47.90 -6.03
C PHE A 108 -41.11 47.11 -7.30
N GLY A 109 -41.78 45.95 -7.18
CA GLY A 109 -42.18 45.12 -8.32
C GLY A 109 -41.03 44.53 -9.15
N ARG A 110 -39.76 44.78 -8.77
CA ARG A 110 -38.57 44.38 -9.51
C ARG A 110 -37.46 43.88 -8.56
N SER A 111 -37.00 42.66 -8.81
CA SER A 111 -35.86 42.06 -8.11
C SER A 111 -34.81 41.53 -9.08
N VAL A 112 -33.54 41.63 -8.69
CA VAL A 112 -32.39 41.11 -9.44
C VAL A 112 -31.68 40.09 -8.55
N SER A 113 -31.71 38.82 -8.96
CA SER A 113 -30.93 37.77 -8.29
C SER A 113 -29.53 37.68 -8.89
N LEU A 114 -28.49 37.63 -8.06
CA LEU A 114 -27.12 37.38 -8.51
C LEU A 114 -26.77 35.90 -8.28
N GLY A 115 -26.44 35.21 -9.37
CA GLY A 115 -25.99 33.82 -9.35
C GLY A 115 -24.46 33.68 -9.29
N ALA A 116 -24.01 32.44 -9.15
CA ALA A 116 -22.61 32.07 -9.23
C ALA A 116 -22.03 32.28 -10.65
N PHE A 117 -20.70 32.39 -10.72
CA PHE A 117 -19.95 32.45 -11.97
C PHE A 117 -19.85 31.08 -12.63
N GLY A 118 -19.98 31.05 -13.95
CA GLY A 118 -19.69 29.84 -14.72
C GLY A 118 -18.18 29.59 -14.85
N VAL A 119 -17.81 28.42 -15.35
CA VAL A 119 -16.39 28.05 -15.57
C VAL A 119 -15.66 29.06 -16.46
N ASP A 120 -16.32 29.61 -17.48
CA ASP A 120 -15.73 30.62 -18.37
C ASP A 120 -15.44 31.96 -17.67
N ASP A 121 -16.28 32.34 -16.70
CA ASP A 121 -16.08 33.55 -15.90
C ASP A 121 -14.92 33.36 -14.92
N VAL A 122 -14.83 32.18 -14.30
CA VAL A 122 -13.70 31.78 -13.44
C VAL A 122 -12.40 31.76 -14.25
N ARG A 123 -12.42 31.22 -15.47
CA ARG A 123 -11.25 31.21 -16.37
C ARG A 123 -10.75 32.63 -16.65
N ARG A 124 -11.65 33.55 -17.02
CA ARG A 124 -11.31 34.96 -17.23
C ARG A 124 -10.70 35.59 -15.98
N LEU A 125 -11.27 35.32 -14.79
CA LEU A 125 -10.74 35.83 -13.52
C LEU A 125 -9.33 35.33 -13.22
N ILE A 126 -9.04 34.06 -13.49
CA ILE A 126 -7.71 33.47 -13.32
C ILE A 126 -6.72 34.14 -14.28
N GLU A 127 -7.09 34.32 -15.55
CA GLU A 127 -6.27 35.01 -16.56
C GLU A 127 -5.94 36.45 -16.15
N TYR A 128 -6.94 37.21 -15.67
CA TYR A 128 -6.72 38.59 -15.20
C TYR A 128 -5.85 38.68 -13.95
N ALA A 129 -5.82 37.63 -13.13
CA ALA A 129 -4.93 37.53 -11.98
C ALA A 129 -3.52 36.99 -12.33
N GLY A 130 -3.29 36.62 -13.60
CA GLY A 130 -2.01 36.08 -14.06
C GLY A 130 -1.79 34.60 -13.71
N GLY A 131 -2.86 33.85 -13.43
CA GLY A 131 -2.82 32.41 -13.15
C GLY A 131 -3.05 31.54 -14.40
N ASP A 132 -3.00 30.22 -14.22
CA ASP A 132 -3.21 29.24 -15.28
C ASP A 132 -4.70 28.95 -15.52
N ALA A 133 -5.21 29.36 -16.69
CA ALA A 133 -6.59 29.14 -17.12
C ALA A 133 -7.02 27.65 -17.15
N ALA A 134 -6.07 26.71 -17.25
CA ALA A 134 -6.37 25.28 -17.20
C ALA A 134 -6.95 24.83 -15.84
N THR A 135 -6.73 25.61 -14.77
CA THR A 135 -7.24 25.32 -13.41
C THR A 135 -8.68 25.77 -13.17
N ALA A 136 -9.34 26.40 -14.15
CA ALA A 136 -10.65 27.01 -13.98
C ALA A 136 -11.74 26.02 -13.52
N GLU A 137 -11.73 24.78 -14.03
CA GLU A 137 -12.68 23.74 -13.63
C GLU A 137 -12.49 23.30 -12.17
N ASP A 138 -11.24 23.12 -11.73
CA ASP A 138 -10.92 22.79 -10.34
C ASP A 138 -11.31 23.91 -9.38
N VAL A 139 -10.95 25.16 -9.71
CA VAL A 139 -11.31 26.33 -8.90
C VAL A 139 -12.82 26.49 -8.83
N HIS A 140 -13.54 26.32 -9.94
CA HIS A 140 -15.01 26.35 -9.95
C HIS A 140 -15.59 25.23 -9.07
N GLY A 141 -15.09 24.00 -9.19
CA GLY A 141 -15.53 22.86 -8.36
C GLY A 141 -15.32 23.09 -6.86
N ARG A 142 -14.21 23.72 -6.47
CA ARG A 142 -13.89 24.01 -5.06
C ARG A 142 -14.69 25.18 -4.47
N THR A 143 -15.12 26.12 -5.31
CA THR A 143 -15.74 27.39 -4.90
C THR A 143 -17.23 27.49 -5.22
N GLY A 144 -17.78 26.52 -5.97
CA GLY A 144 -19.15 26.58 -6.48
C GLY A 144 -19.40 27.78 -7.41
N GLY A 145 -18.34 28.39 -7.96
CA GLY A 145 -18.43 29.62 -8.75
C GLY A 145 -18.80 30.87 -7.95
N VAL A 146 -18.83 30.83 -6.61
CA VAL A 146 -19.20 32.00 -5.80
C VAL A 146 -18.13 33.10 -5.99
N PRO A 147 -18.47 34.29 -6.51
CA PRO A 147 -17.50 35.33 -6.87
C PRO A 147 -16.46 35.67 -5.79
N GLY A 148 -16.89 35.84 -4.55
CA GLY A 148 -16.01 36.11 -3.41
C GLY A 148 -15.05 34.96 -3.09
N LEU A 149 -15.51 33.71 -3.23
CA LEU A 149 -14.70 32.51 -3.01
C LEU A 149 -13.68 32.31 -4.13
N VAL A 150 -14.09 32.49 -5.38
CA VAL A 150 -13.20 32.46 -6.56
C VAL A 150 -12.09 33.50 -6.40
N LEU A 151 -12.44 34.74 -6.05
CA LEU A 151 -11.43 35.79 -5.84
C LEU A 151 -10.45 35.45 -4.72
N ARG A 152 -10.92 34.87 -3.61
CA ARG A 152 -10.04 34.46 -2.51
C ARG A 152 -9.10 33.32 -2.92
N ALA A 153 -9.61 32.33 -3.65
CA ALA A 153 -8.81 31.24 -4.20
C ALA A 153 -7.71 31.76 -5.12
N VAL A 154 -8.09 32.61 -6.09
CA VAL A 154 -7.21 33.14 -7.13
C VAL A 154 -6.19 34.14 -6.57
N THR A 155 -6.54 34.90 -5.52
CA THR A 155 -5.63 35.88 -4.90
C THR A 155 -4.87 35.35 -3.68
N GLY A 156 -5.07 34.09 -3.28
CA GLY A 156 -4.40 33.49 -2.12
C GLY A 156 -4.82 34.09 -0.76
N ARG A 157 -6.03 34.64 -0.66
CA ARG A 157 -6.52 35.39 0.51
C ARG A 157 -7.48 34.61 1.41
N LEU A 158 -7.23 33.31 1.59
CA LEU A 158 -8.08 32.46 2.43
C LEU A 158 -8.04 32.85 3.92
N ALA A 159 -6.97 33.51 4.39
CA ALA A 159 -6.88 34.00 5.76
C ALA A 159 -7.97 35.02 6.12
N ASP A 160 -8.56 35.71 5.13
CA ASP A 160 -9.62 36.70 5.32
C ASP A 160 -10.91 36.06 5.90
N PHE A 161 -11.08 34.74 5.80
CA PHE A 161 -12.21 34.03 6.39
C PHE A 161 -12.27 34.12 7.91
N ARG A 162 -11.14 34.36 8.59
CA ARG A 162 -11.09 34.40 10.06
C ARG A 162 -12.13 35.37 10.63
N GLY A 163 -12.17 36.60 10.13
CA GLY A 163 -13.09 37.62 10.62
C GLY A 163 -14.56 37.30 10.31
N GLU A 164 -14.83 36.68 9.15
CA GLU A 164 -16.20 36.29 8.78
C GLU A 164 -16.72 35.14 9.65
N LEU A 165 -15.88 34.13 9.91
CA LEU A 165 -16.23 32.99 10.76
C LEU A 165 -16.44 33.41 12.23
N GLU A 166 -15.73 34.43 12.70
CA GLU A 166 -15.90 34.98 14.06
C GLU A 166 -17.21 35.74 14.26
N GLN A 167 -17.75 36.33 13.19
CA GLN A 167 -18.99 37.11 13.20
C GLN A 167 -20.26 36.28 12.97
N LEU A 168 -20.13 34.99 12.65
CA LEU A 168 -21.28 34.11 12.46
C LEU A 168 -22.06 33.91 13.77
N ASP A 169 -23.36 33.75 13.61
CA ASP A 169 -24.22 33.21 14.67
C ASP A 169 -23.66 31.87 15.19
N GLU A 170 -23.82 31.63 16.48
CA GLU A 170 -23.21 30.47 17.14
C GLU A 170 -23.76 29.14 16.59
N ASP A 171 -25.07 29.06 16.33
CA ASP A 171 -25.71 27.85 15.80
C ASP A 171 -25.30 27.62 14.33
N VAL A 172 -25.18 28.69 13.53
CA VAL A 172 -24.64 28.60 12.15
C VAL A 172 -23.18 28.14 12.14
N HIS A 173 -22.34 28.65 13.04
CA HIS A 173 -20.93 28.25 13.14
C HIS A 173 -20.82 26.76 13.52
N ARG A 174 -21.58 26.32 14.54
CA ARG A 174 -21.62 24.91 14.95
C ARG A 174 -22.09 24.00 13.82
N PHE A 175 -23.12 24.43 13.06
CA PHE A 175 -23.57 23.71 11.87
C PHE A 175 -22.47 23.59 10.81
N LEU A 176 -21.72 24.65 10.51
CA LEU A 176 -20.64 24.60 9.51
C LEU A 176 -19.50 23.66 9.94
N ILE A 177 -19.15 23.61 11.22
CA ILE A 177 -18.19 22.63 11.75
C ILE A 177 -18.74 21.21 11.62
N ALA A 178 -20.01 21.00 11.93
CA ALA A 178 -20.65 19.70 11.77
C ALA A 178 -20.71 19.26 10.29
N ALA A 179 -21.02 20.18 9.37
CA ALA A 179 -21.01 19.94 7.94
C ALA A 179 -19.60 19.62 7.42
N GLU A 180 -18.58 20.37 7.89
CA GLU A 180 -17.17 20.09 7.61
C GLU A 180 -16.77 18.67 8.06
N ALA A 181 -17.26 18.23 9.21
CA ALA A 181 -17.02 16.91 9.76
C ALA A 181 -17.90 15.80 9.16
N GLY A 182 -18.72 16.10 8.14
CA GLY A 182 -19.60 15.12 7.47
C GLY A 182 -20.95 14.86 8.16
N ALA A 183 -21.23 15.52 9.28
CA ALA A 183 -22.49 15.41 10.02
C ALA A 183 -23.61 16.34 9.51
N GLY A 184 -23.34 17.18 8.50
CA GLY A 184 -24.25 18.22 8.02
C GLY A 184 -25.58 17.73 7.40
N ARG A 185 -25.74 16.43 7.14
CA ARG A 185 -26.97 15.85 6.58
C ARG A 185 -27.82 15.07 7.59
N ASN A 186 -27.32 14.86 8.81
CA ASN A 186 -28.03 14.11 9.83
C ASN A 186 -28.84 15.07 10.72
N LEU A 187 -30.13 15.25 10.38
CA LEU A 187 -31.01 16.21 11.07
C LEU A 187 -31.15 15.93 12.56
N ASP A 188 -31.15 14.66 12.97
CA ASP A 188 -31.25 14.29 14.39
C ASP A 188 -30.00 14.63 15.17
N LEU A 189 -28.85 14.33 14.58
CA LEU A 189 -27.55 14.66 15.16
C LEU A 189 -27.37 16.18 15.25
N LEU A 190 -27.83 16.93 14.24
CA LEU A 190 -27.79 18.39 14.22
C LEU A 190 -28.74 19.01 15.26
N ALA A 191 -29.99 18.53 15.35
CA ALA A 191 -30.94 18.98 16.38
C ALA A 191 -30.36 18.76 17.79
N ALA A 192 -29.77 17.58 18.03
CA ALA A 192 -29.15 17.25 19.31
C ALA A 192 -27.85 18.04 19.59
N LEU A 193 -27.04 18.34 18.57
CA LEU A 193 -25.84 19.16 18.69
C LEU A 193 -26.19 20.62 19.05
N LEU A 194 -27.19 21.17 18.36
CA LEU A 194 -27.62 22.55 18.48
C LEU A 194 -28.55 22.77 19.68
N ASN A 195 -29.06 21.69 20.29
CA ASN A 195 -30.04 21.70 21.37
C ASN A 195 -31.32 22.46 20.96
N ARG A 196 -31.84 22.09 19.77
CA ARG A 196 -33.03 22.67 19.13
C ARG A 196 -33.98 21.59 18.66
N ASP A 197 -35.25 21.96 18.48
CA ASP A 197 -36.21 21.07 17.85
C ASP A 197 -35.99 21.06 16.33
N ARG A 198 -36.44 19.98 15.66
CA ARG A 198 -36.29 19.85 14.19
C ARG A 198 -36.99 20.98 13.43
N GLU A 199 -37.97 21.64 14.04
CA GLU A 199 -38.72 22.77 13.47
C GLU A 199 -37.90 24.06 13.38
N ASP A 200 -36.84 24.19 14.20
CA ASP A 200 -35.96 25.37 14.22
C ASP A 200 -34.79 25.26 13.23
N LEU A 201 -34.44 24.04 12.79
CA LEU A 201 -33.31 23.80 11.88
C LEU A 201 -33.38 24.54 10.53
N PRO A 202 -34.55 24.70 9.89
CA PRO A 202 -34.65 25.45 8.64
C PRO A 202 -34.09 26.88 8.75
N GLU A 203 -34.29 27.56 9.88
CA GLU A 203 -33.77 28.92 10.10
C GLU A 203 -32.24 28.94 10.16
N ILE A 204 -31.64 27.92 10.78
CA ILE A 204 -30.17 27.78 10.89
C ILE A 204 -29.57 27.44 9.52
N PHE A 205 -30.21 26.56 8.75
CA PHE A 205 -29.78 26.25 7.37
C PHE A 205 -29.90 27.46 6.47
N ASP A 206 -30.94 28.26 6.65
CA ASP A 206 -31.14 29.52 5.94
C ASP A 206 -30.08 30.57 6.30
N GLY A 207 -29.65 30.62 7.57
CA GLY A 207 -28.50 31.39 8.03
C GLY A 207 -27.18 30.90 7.41
N ALA A 208 -26.99 29.59 7.33
CA ALA A 208 -25.81 28.99 6.70
C ALA A 208 -25.79 29.23 5.17
N ARG A 209 -26.91 29.07 4.48
CA ARG A 209 -27.06 29.42 3.05
C ARG A 209 -26.75 30.90 2.80
N ALA A 210 -27.21 31.78 3.69
CA ALA A 210 -26.95 33.20 3.62
C ALA A 210 -25.44 33.57 3.64
N THR A 211 -24.57 32.70 4.15
CA THR A 211 -23.11 32.92 4.12
C THR A 211 -22.50 32.78 2.71
N GLY A 212 -23.14 32.02 1.82
CA GLY A 212 -22.58 31.64 0.52
C GLY A 212 -21.48 30.57 0.59
N LEU A 213 -21.34 29.89 1.73
CA LEU A 213 -20.38 28.79 1.93
C LEU A 213 -20.93 27.42 1.52
N LEU A 214 -22.24 27.30 1.36
CA LEU A 214 -22.93 26.11 0.90
C LEU A 214 -23.16 26.16 -0.62
N GLY A 215 -23.05 25.01 -1.29
CA GLY A 215 -23.50 24.84 -2.66
C GLY A 215 -25.02 24.69 -2.77
N GLU A 216 -25.53 24.47 -3.98
CA GLU A 216 -26.98 24.31 -4.24
C GLU A 216 -27.60 23.11 -3.51
N ASP A 217 -26.82 22.07 -3.24
CA ASP A 217 -27.24 20.87 -2.51
C ASP A 217 -27.12 20.98 -0.98
N ASP A 218 -26.98 22.19 -0.44
CA ASP A 218 -26.70 22.48 0.99
C ASP A 218 -25.41 21.81 1.52
N VAL A 219 -24.51 21.42 0.61
CA VAL A 219 -23.20 20.83 0.96
C VAL A 219 -22.18 21.95 1.12
N LEU A 220 -21.37 21.85 2.18
CA LEU A 220 -20.26 22.78 2.41
C LEU A 220 -19.25 22.70 1.25
N LEU A 221 -18.98 23.84 0.62
CA LEU A 221 -18.05 23.91 -0.50
C LEU A 221 -16.63 23.54 -0.03
N PRO A 222 -15.81 22.84 -0.84
CA PRO A 222 -14.48 22.38 -0.42
C PRO A 222 -13.58 23.50 0.14
N ILE A 223 -13.61 24.69 -0.46
CA ILE A 223 -12.83 25.83 0.01
C ILE A 223 -13.34 26.39 1.35
N ALA A 224 -14.65 26.29 1.60
CA ALA A 224 -15.26 26.68 2.86
C ALA A 224 -14.95 25.65 3.96
N ALA A 225 -14.98 24.35 3.64
CA ALA A 225 -14.55 23.29 4.55
C ALA A 225 -13.07 23.42 4.94
N GLU A 226 -12.20 23.79 4.00
CA GLU A 226 -10.80 24.13 4.27
C GLU A 226 -10.70 25.36 5.19
N ALA A 227 -11.50 26.40 4.92
CA ALA A 227 -11.49 27.62 5.72
C ALA A 227 -11.97 27.40 7.16
N VAL A 228 -13.06 26.65 7.36
CA VAL A 228 -13.59 26.31 8.68
C VAL A 228 -12.56 25.51 9.48
N ARG A 229 -11.87 24.56 8.84
CA ARG A 229 -10.84 23.72 9.46
C ARG A 229 -9.58 24.49 9.85
N THR A 230 -9.11 25.38 8.97
CA THR A 230 -7.80 26.05 9.12
C THR A 230 -7.89 27.37 9.86
N TRP A 231 -8.96 28.15 9.62
CA TRP A 231 -9.11 29.52 10.14
C TRP A 231 -10.21 29.68 11.17
N GLY A 232 -11.03 28.64 11.40
CA GLY A 232 -11.98 28.59 12.51
C GLY A 232 -11.30 28.51 13.87
N SER A 233 -12.07 28.72 14.94
CA SER A 233 -11.56 28.60 16.31
C SER A 233 -11.25 27.14 16.64
N PRO A 234 -9.98 26.77 16.95
CA PRO A 234 -9.63 25.37 17.26
C PRO A 234 -10.39 24.82 18.45
N GLY A 235 -10.63 25.65 19.48
CA GLY A 235 -11.39 25.26 20.67
C GLY A 235 -12.84 24.95 20.35
N ARG A 236 -13.52 25.82 19.59
CA ARG A 236 -14.92 25.58 19.17
C ARG A 236 -15.04 24.35 18.30
N ARG A 237 -14.12 24.19 17.34
CA ARG A 237 -14.06 23.01 16.47
C ARG A 237 -13.94 21.73 17.28
N LEU A 238 -13.01 21.69 18.23
CA LEU A 238 -12.82 20.54 19.11
C LEU A 238 -14.07 20.23 19.94
N THR A 239 -14.70 21.25 20.53
CA THR A 239 -15.94 21.07 21.31
C THR A 239 -17.08 20.50 20.48
N VAL A 240 -17.29 21.00 19.25
CA VAL A 240 -18.34 20.49 18.36
C VAL A 240 -18.04 19.04 17.95
N LEU A 241 -16.80 18.73 17.58
CA LEU A 241 -16.42 17.36 17.21
C LEU A 241 -16.59 16.37 18.37
N GLN A 242 -16.14 16.74 19.58
CA GLN A 242 -16.33 15.93 20.79
C GLN A 242 -17.83 15.69 21.05
N ARG A 243 -18.66 16.72 20.91
CA ARG A 243 -20.10 16.60 21.11
C ARG A 243 -20.77 15.71 20.07
N LEU A 244 -20.40 15.84 18.79
CA LEU A 244 -20.91 14.99 17.71
C LEU A 244 -20.57 13.52 17.95
N VAL A 245 -19.34 13.25 18.38
CA VAL A 245 -18.86 11.91 18.74
C VAL A 245 -19.65 11.33 19.92
N GLU A 246 -19.87 12.11 20.98
CA GLU A 246 -20.68 11.67 22.13
C GLU A 246 -22.10 11.27 21.72
N LEU A 247 -22.72 12.07 20.85
CA LEU A 247 -24.07 11.82 20.36
C LEU A 247 -24.12 10.55 19.50
N GLN A 248 -23.18 10.37 18.57
CA GLN A 248 -23.11 9.16 17.75
C GLN A 248 -22.83 7.91 18.59
N LEU A 249 -21.91 7.97 19.56
CA LEU A 249 -21.64 6.84 20.47
C LEU A 249 -22.88 6.45 21.28
N ARG A 250 -23.61 7.44 21.82
CA ARG A 250 -24.83 7.21 22.58
C ARG A 250 -25.90 6.52 21.73
N ASP A 251 -26.00 6.90 20.46
CA ASP A 251 -27.03 6.41 19.54
C ASP A 251 -26.56 5.16 18.77
N GLY A 252 -25.35 4.64 19.04
CA GLY A 252 -24.79 3.44 18.42
C GLY A 252 -24.43 3.59 16.94
N LEU A 253 -24.15 4.82 16.50
CA LEU A 253 -23.80 5.15 15.11
C LEU A 253 -22.28 5.04 14.86
N PRO A 254 -21.85 4.84 13.59
CA PRO A 254 -20.43 4.78 13.24
C PRO A 254 -19.71 6.10 13.53
N VAL A 255 -18.57 6.03 14.21
CA VAL A 255 -17.80 7.22 14.64
C VAL A 255 -16.46 7.40 13.93
N LEU A 256 -16.09 6.47 13.04
CA LEU A 256 -14.76 6.45 12.42
C LEU A 256 -14.36 7.77 11.76
N ASP A 257 -15.24 8.39 10.95
CA ASP A 257 -14.91 9.62 10.23
C ASP A 257 -14.69 10.82 11.16
N LEU A 258 -15.49 10.92 12.23
CA LEU A 258 -15.32 11.95 13.25
C LEU A 258 -14.05 11.72 14.07
N ALA A 259 -13.80 10.47 14.47
CA ALA A 259 -12.61 10.11 15.24
C ALA A 259 -11.31 10.36 14.45
N ARG A 260 -11.29 10.13 13.13
CA ARG A 260 -10.16 10.51 12.26
C ARG A 260 -9.83 12.00 12.37
N SER A 261 -10.85 12.86 12.48
CA SER A 261 -10.68 14.31 12.62
C SER A 261 -10.16 14.75 14.00
N LEU A 262 -10.23 13.87 15.00
CA LEU A 262 -9.71 14.08 16.36
C LEU A 262 -8.27 13.55 16.55
N LEU A 263 -7.74 12.76 15.61
CA LEU A 263 -6.38 12.24 15.71
C LEU A 263 -5.35 13.39 15.69
N GLY A 264 -4.42 13.35 16.64
CA GLY A 264 -3.35 14.35 16.75
C GLY A 264 -3.77 15.72 17.29
N THR A 265 -5.04 15.92 17.69
CA THR A 265 -5.51 17.19 18.27
C THR A 265 -5.26 17.31 19.78
N GLY A 266 -4.70 16.28 20.42
CA GLY A 266 -4.51 16.22 21.87
C GLY A 266 -5.81 15.97 22.66
N SER A 267 -6.85 15.44 22.01
CA SER A 267 -8.11 15.08 22.66
C SER A 267 -7.88 14.08 23.79
N SER A 268 -8.37 14.37 25.00
CA SER A 268 -8.25 13.50 26.17
C SER A 268 -9.58 13.39 26.92
N GLY A 269 -9.69 12.37 27.78
CA GLY A 269 -10.89 12.09 28.57
C GLY A 269 -11.64 10.84 28.11
N ALA A 270 -12.57 10.38 28.95
CA ALA A 270 -13.29 9.12 28.76
C ALA A 270 -14.10 9.06 27.46
N SER A 271 -14.71 10.19 27.06
CA SER A 271 -15.46 10.30 25.80
C SER A 271 -14.56 10.11 24.57
N ALA A 272 -13.41 10.81 24.53
CA ALA A 272 -12.44 10.67 23.45
C ALA A 272 -11.85 9.25 23.39
N ALA A 273 -11.53 8.65 24.54
CA ALA A 273 -11.04 7.28 24.60
C ALA A 273 -12.06 6.28 24.04
N ALA A 274 -13.34 6.37 24.45
CA ALA A 274 -14.41 5.52 23.95
C ALA A 274 -14.66 5.70 22.44
N ALA A 275 -14.53 6.92 21.94
CA ALA A 275 -14.66 7.24 20.53
C ALA A 275 -13.58 6.60 19.67
N PHE A 276 -12.32 6.78 20.07
CA PHE A 276 -11.19 6.18 19.38
C PHE A 276 -11.26 4.65 19.45
N GLU A 277 -11.69 4.06 20.57
CA GLU A 277 -11.87 2.61 20.69
C GLU A 277 -12.98 2.07 19.75
N ALA A 278 -14.12 2.77 19.66
CA ALA A 278 -15.20 2.40 18.73
C ALA A 278 -14.78 2.55 17.27
N ALA A 279 -14.15 3.67 16.93
CA ALA A 279 -13.59 3.91 15.59
C ALA A 279 -12.53 2.87 15.21
N ALA A 280 -11.70 2.44 16.17
CA ALA A 280 -10.70 1.40 15.93
C ALA A 280 -11.35 0.06 15.56
N ARG A 281 -12.44 -0.31 16.24
CA ARG A 281 -13.23 -1.51 15.92
C ARG A 281 -13.83 -1.43 14.51
N GLU A 282 -14.37 -0.26 14.13
CA GLU A 282 -14.89 -0.02 12.77
C GLU A 282 -13.80 -0.14 11.71
N ALA A 283 -12.60 0.42 11.96
CA ALA A 283 -11.49 0.41 11.02
C ALA A 283 -10.80 -0.96 10.87
N THR A 284 -10.97 -1.88 11.82
CA THR A 284 -10.16 -3.12 11.91
C THR A 284 -10.26 -4.00 10.65
N ALA A 285 -11.42 -4.03 10.00
CA ALA A 285 -11.62 -4.84 8.79
C ALA A 285 -10.95 -4.26 7.54
N ASP A 286 -10.90 -2.92 7.43
CA ASP A 286 -10.50 -2.23 6.20
C ASP A 286 -9.05 -1.68 6.26
N ASP A 287 -8.64 -1.18 7.42
CA ASP A 287 -7.34 -0.54 7.65
C ASP A 287 -6.80 -0.82 9.06
N THR A 288 -6.00 -1.90 9.16
CA THR A 288 -5.43 -2.37 10.43
C THR A 288 -4.41 -1.39 11.03
N LYS A 289 -3.70 -0.63 10.19
CA LYS A 289 -2.77 0.41 10.64
C LYS A 289 -3.51 1.58 11.26
N LEU A 290 -4.59 2.03 10.64
CA LEU A 290 -5.44 3.06 11.23
C LEU A 290 -6.09 2.56 12.52
N ALA A 291 -6.59 1.33 12.55
CA ALA A 291 -7.15 0.74 13.77
C ALA A 291 -6.13 0.73 14.93
N ALA A 292 -4.87 0.33 14.66
CA ALA A 292 -3.81 0.35 15.66
C ALA A 292 -3.52 1.77 16.19
N ARG A 293 -3.48 2.77 15.31
CA ARG A 293 -3.30 4.18 15.68
C ARG A 293 -4.47 4.75 16.48
N LEU A 294 -5.70 4.33 16.17
CA LEU A 294 -6.89 4.73 16.91
C LEU A 294 -6.89 4.10 18.31
N TYR A 295 -6.52 2.82 18.45
CA TYR A 295 -6.35 2.21 19.76
C TYR A 295 -5.24 2.86 20.60
N GLU A 296 -4.12 3.22 19.98
CA GLU A 296 -3.06 3.99 20.63
C GLU A 296 -3.60 5.34 21.14
N ALA A 297 -4.29 6.11 20.28
CA ALA A 297 -4.92 7.37 20.66
C ALA A 297 -5.97 7.20 21.77
N ALA A 298 -6.72 6.10 21.77
CA ALA A 298 -7.66 5.77 22.84
C ALA A 298 -6.94 5.55 24.19
N SER A 299 -5.77 4.89 24.17
CA SER A 299 -4.94 4.70 25.36
C SER A 299 -4.34 6.01 25.86
N GLU A 300 -3.83 6.85 24.95
CA GLU A 300 -3.28 8.18 25.24
C GLU A 300 -4.34 9.13 25.82
N ALA A 301 -5.58 9.04 25.32
CA ALA A 301 -6.71 9.81 25.84
C ALA A 301 -7.14 9.39 27.27
N GLY A 302 -6.55 8.32 27.82
CA GLY A 302 -6.78 7.83 29.18
C GLY A 302 -7.52 6.50 29.26
N GLY A 303 -7.75 5.82 28.14
CA GLY A 303 -8.35 4.48 28.11
C GLY A 303 -7.46 3.43 28.77
N ARG A 304 -8.00 2.69 29.74
CA ARG A 304 -7.29 1.63 30.49
C ARG A 304 -8.05 0.30 30.55
N GLY A 305 -9.05 0.13 29.68
CA GLY A 305 -9.85 -1.11 29.62
C GLY A 305 -9.06 -2.30 29.10
N ALA A 306 -9.40 -3.50 29.59
CA ALA A 306 -8.86 -4.75 29.08
C ALA A 306 -9.23 -4.96 27.60
N ALA A 307 -10.50 -4.72 27.24
CA ALA A 307 -10.98 -4.80 25.85
C ALA A 307 -10.20 -3.88 24.89
N LEU A 308 -9.89 -2.66 25.32
CA LEU A 308 -9.05 -1.71 24.58
C LEU A 308 -7.64 -2.26 24.36
N THR A 309 -7.02 -2.82 25.40
CA THR A 309 -5.66 -3.40 25.31
C THR A 309 -5.64 -4.61 24.38
N VAL A 310 -6.65 -5.49 24.47
CA VAL A 310 -6.81 -6.65 23.59
C VAL A 310 -6.97 -6.20 22.13
N GLY A 311 -7.89 -5.26 21.87
CA GLY A 311 -8.10 -4.71 20.53
C GLY A 311 -6.84 -4.07 19.96
N TRP A 312 -6.11 -3.30 20.78
CA TRP A 312 -4.85 -2.70 20.37
C TRP A 312 -3.79 -3.75 20.01
N ALA A 313 -3.61 -4.77 20.84
CA ALA A 313 -2.65 -5.83 20.60
C ALA A 313 -2.95 -6.60 19.30
N HIS A 314 -4.23 -6.89 19.04
CA HIS A 314 -4.67 -7.54 17.80
C HIS A 314 -4.44 -6.65 16.57
N ALA A 315 -4.83 -5.37 16.65
CA ALA A 315 -4.64 -4.43 15.54
C ALA A 315 -3.14 -4.20 15.24
N ALA A 316 -2.31 -4.08 16.28
CA ALA A 316 -0.86 -3.97 16.14
C ALA A 316 -0.26 -5.21 15.45
N ALA A 317 -0.65 -6.42 15.88
CA ALA A 317 -0.22 -7.66 15.26
C ALA A 317 -0.60 -7.70 13.76
N LEU A 318 -1.87 -7.40 13.44
CA LEU A 318 -2.38 -7.38 12.06
C LEU A 318 -1.75 -6.29 11.18
N ALA A 319 -1.37 -5.16 11.77
CA ALA A 319 -0.63 -4.07 11.11
C ALA A 319 0.86 -4.39 10.90
N GLY A 320 1.36 -5.47 11.51
CA GLY A 320 2.77 -5.87 11.48
C GLY A 320 3.67 -5.14 12.48
N ASP A 321 3.11 -4.41 13.46
CA ASP A 321 3.86 -3.87 14.60
C ASP A 321 3.93 -4.91 15.71
N LEU A 322 4.84 -5.88 15.52
CA LEU A 322 4.96 -7.03 16.42
C LEU A 322 5.61 -6.68 17.76
N ASP A 323 6.39 -5.60 17.83
CA ASP A 323 6.98 -5.11 19.08
C ASP A 323 5.90 -4.58 20.02
N THR A 324 5.00 -3.73 19.50
CA THR A 324 3.85 -3.26 20.28
C THR A 324 2.92 -4.42 20.64
N ALA A 325 2.63 -5.30 19.68
CA ALA A 325 1.77 -6.46 19.92
C ALA A 325 2.30 -7.37 21.04
N LEU A 326 3.60 -7.71 21.01
CA LEU A 326 4.22 -8.55 22.04
C LEU A 326 4.25 -7.86 23.40
N ARG A 327 4.64 -6.58 23.45
CA ARG A 327 4.67 -5.81 24.71
C ARG A 327 3.29 -5.77 25.38
N LEU A 328 2.24 -5.55 24.60
CA LEU A 328 0.86 -5.56 25.12
C LEU A 328 0.42 -6.98 25.50
N GLY A 329 0.75 -7.97 24.66
CA GLY A 329 0.47 -9.39 24.92
C GLY A 329 1.06 -9.89 26.23
N ASP A 330 2.37 -9.68 26.43
CA ASP A 330 3.09 -10.05 27.66
C ASP A 330 2.55 -9.32 28.88
N GLY A 331 2.22 -8.04 28.73
CA GLY A 331 1.57 -7.26 29.79
C GLY A 331 0.24 -7.86 30.23
N MET A 332 -0.54 -8.42 29.29
CA MET A 332 -1.79 -9.12 29.60
C MET A 332 -1.58 -10.50 30.23
N LEU A 333 -0.50 -11.22 29.90
CA LEU A 333 -0.20 -12.53 30.50
C LEU A 333 0.00 -12.46 32.02
N GLY A 334 0.55 -11.36 32.51
CA GLY A 334 0.73 -11.10 33.94
C GLY A 334 -0.55 -10.73 34.69
N SER A 335 -1.66 -10.47 34.00
CA SER A 335 -2.93 -10.02 34.61
C SER A 335 -3.65 -11.15 35.34
N THR A 336 -3.84 -11.07 36.66
CA THR A 336 -4.51 -12.13 37.43
C THR A 336 -6.04 -12.00 37.45
N SER A 337 -6.59 -10.85 37.07
CA SER A 337 -8.02 -10.53 37.24
C SER A 337 -8.89 -10.80 36.02
N ASP A 338 -8.31 -10.84 34.82
CA ASP A 338 -9.05 -11.00 33.55
C ASP A 338 -8.55 -12.22 32.77
N THR A 339 -9.38 -13.26 32.74
CA THR A 339 -9.07 -14.51 32.03
C THR A 339 -9.12 -14.34 30.51
N ASP A 340 -10.01 -13.50 29.98
CA ASP A 340 -10.11 -13.29 28.54
C ASP A 340 -8.93 -12.46 28.01
N ALA A 341 -8.53 -11.42 28.75
CA ALA A 341 -7.33 -10.65 28.42
C ALA A 341 -6.05 -11.51 28.44
N ARG A 342 -5.89 -12.40 29.43
CA ARG A 342 -4.78 -13.37 29.44
C ARG A 342 -4.80 -14.30 28.23
N ALA A 343 -5.97 -14.85 27.91
CA ALA A 343 -6.18 -15.72 26.76
C ALA A 343 -5.80 -15.01 25.44
N ALA A 344 -6.16 -13.73 25.31
CA ALA A 344 -5.78 -12.84 24.21
C ALA A 344 -4.27 -12.59 24.15
N GLY A 345 -3.68 -12.24 25.29
CA GLY A 345 -2.25 -11.98 25.39
C GLY A 345 -1.43 -13.20 24.95
N ALA A 346 -1.86 -14.39 25.34
CA ALA A 346 -1.22 -15.64 24.95
C ALA A 346 -1.34 -15.89 23.44
N GLU A 347 -2.51 -15.64 22.83
CA GLU A 347 -2.72 -15.74 21.38
C GLU A 347 -1.83 -14.79 20.59
N VAL A 348 -1.77 -13.51 21.00
CA VAL A 348 -0.97 -12.48 20.33
C VAL A 348 0.51 -12.78 20.48
N ALA A 349 0.99 -13.06 21.70
CA ALA A 349 2.39 -13.39 21.94
C ALA A 349 2.81 -14.67 21.21
N ALA A 350 1.97 -15.72 21.20
CA ALA A 350 2.21 -16.93 20.43
C ALA A 350 2.34 -16.65 18.93
N THR A 351 1.47 -15.79 18.40
CA THR A 351 1.53 -15.37 16.99
C THR A 351 2.86 -14.68 16.71
N VAL A 352 3.23 -13.65 17.49
CA VAL A 352 4.47 -12.90 17.30
C VAL A 352 5.69 -13.83 17.34
N LEU A 353 5.75 -14.74 18.31
CA LEU A 353 6.85 -15.68 18.45
C LEU A 353 6.96 -16.66 17.28
N ALA A 354 5.84 -17.05 16.65
CA ALA A 354 5.88 -17.84 15.43
C ALA A 354 6.54 -17.08 14.26
N HIS A 355 6.26 -15.78 14.11
CA HIS A 355 6.91 -14.94 13.10
C HIS A 355 8.40 -14.67 13.40
N ARG A 356 8.78 -14.72 14.68
CA ARG A 356 10.17 -14.65 15.14
C ARG A 356 10.91 -15.99 15.14
N GLY A 357 10.27 -17.08 14.70
CA GLY A 357 10.90 -18.42 14.60
C GLY A 357 11.01 -19.19 15.92
N GLU A 358 10.33 -18.76 16.97
CA GLU A 358 10.29 -19.43 18.26
C GLU A 358 9.06 -20.35 18.35
N LEU A 359 8.96 -21.33 17.44
CA LEU A 359 7.79 -22.20 17.32
C LEU A 359 7.52 -23.03 18.59
N ALA A 360 8.56 -23.44 19.31
CA ALA A 360 8.38 -24.20 20.56
C ALA A 360 7.63 -23.36 21.62
N HIS A 361 8.03 -22.10 21.81
CA HIS A 361 7.36 -21.20 22.75
C HIS A 361 5.98 -20.77 22.24
N SER A 362 5.84 -20.55 20.93
CA SER A 362 4.54 -20.30 20.29
C SER A 362 3.53 -21.42 20.59
N ALA A 363 3.96 -22.69 20.49
CA ALA A 363 3.13 -23.84 20.81
C ALA A 363 2.66 -23.86 22.27
N GLU A 364 3.54 -23.50 23.21
CA GLU A 364 3.22 -23.45 24.65
C GLU A 364 2.16 -22.39 24.94
N LEU A 365 2.32 -21.18 24.40
CA LEU A 365 1.36 -20.09 24.59
C LEU A 365 0.02 -20.35 23.91
N TYR A 366 -0.01 -20.94 22.72
CA TYR A 366 -1.27 -21.32 22.08
C TYR A 366 -2.02 -22.40 22.87
N GLN A 367 -1.33 -23.37 23.47
CA GLN A 367 -1.95 -24.36 24.36
C GLN A 367 -2.58 -23.69 25.59
N TRP A 368 -1.97 -22.60 26.08
CA TRP A 368 -2.47 -21.86 27.23
C TRP A 368 -3.62 -20.88 26.89
N SER A 369 -3.62 -20.31 25.68
CA SER A 369 -4.56 -19.29 25.24
C SER A 369 -6.04 -19.71 25.35
N GLY A 370 -6.38 -20.94 24.94
CA GLY A 370 -7.77 -21.41 24.98
C GLY A 370 -8.75 -20.70 24.03
N ARG A 371 -8.27 -19.80 23.15
CA ARG A 371 -9.08 -19.13 22.13
C ARG A 371 -9.34 -20.00 20.91
N ALA A 372 -10.32 -19.56 20.10
CA ALA A 372 -10.71 -20.24 18.87
C ALA A 372 -9.51 -20.36 17.91
N GLY A 373 -9.23 -21.56 17.42
CA GLY A 373 -8.10 -21.87 16.56
C GLY A 373 -6.77 -22.10 17.29
N SER A 374 -6.63 -21.69 18.56
CA SER A 374 -5.35 -21.79 19.29
C SER A 374 -4.83 -23.23 19.37
N LYS A 375 -5.69 -24.22 19.57
CA LYS A 375 -5.29 -25.64 19.57
C LYS A 375 -4.73 -26.09 18.22
N ALA A 376 -5.37 -25.66 17.14
CA ALA A 376 -4.91 -25.97 15.79
C ALA A 376 -3.55 -25.32 15.50
N PHE A 377 -3.35 -24.06 15.91
CA PHE A 377 -2.08 -23.36 15.78
C PHE A 377 -0.98 -23.97 16.64
N ALA A 378 -1.29 -24.40 17.88
CA ALA A 378 -0.36 -25.16 18.72
C ALA A 378 0.07 -26.46 18.03
N ALA A 379 -0.85 -27.22 17.43
CA ALA A 379 -0.52 -28.46 16.72
C ALA A 379 0.41 -28.21 15.52
N ILE A 380 0.16 -27.15 14.74
CA ILE A 380 1.03 -26.75 13.62
C ILE A 380 2.45 -26.41 14.12
N ALA A 381 2.56 -25.66 15.23
CA ALA A 381 3.84 -25.29 15.81
C ALA A 381 4.59 -26.50 16.41
N LEU A 382 3.87 -27.39 17.15
CA LEU A 382 4.43 -28.64 17.69
C LEU A 382 4.99 -29.53 16.58
N LEU A 383 4.24 -29.68 15.48
CA LEU A 383 4.71 -30.45 14.33
C LEU A 383 5.96 -29.83 13.70
N GLY A 384 6.00 -28.50 13.58
CA GLY A 384 7.19 -27.76 13.11
C GLY A 384 8.45 -28.08 13.91
N THR A 385 8.30 -28.36 15.21
CA THR A 385 9.39 -28.73 16.13
C THR A 385 9.65 -30.23 16.25
N GLY A 386 8.98 -31.07 15.45
CA GLY A 386 9.17 -32.54 15.47
C GLY A 386 8.34 -33.30 16.51
N LYS A 387 7.36 -32.67 17.15
CA LYS A 387 6.55 -33.27 18.24
C LYS A 387 5.20 -33.82 17.73
N LEU A 388 5.22 -34.87 16.90
CA LEU A 388 4.03 -35.44 16.24
C LEU A 388 2.94 -35.90 17.23
N GLU A 389 3.29 -36.70 18.23
CA GLU A 389 2.30 -37.26 19.16
C GLU A 389 1.64 -36.17 20.02
N ALA A 390 2.40 -35.14 20.42
CA ALA A 390 1.85 -33.98 21.11
C ALA A 390 0.87 -33.19 20.21
N ALA A 391 1.22 -33.01 18.92
CA ALA A 391 0.34 -32.35 17.97
C ALA A 391 -0.99 -33.11 17.78
N ARG A 392 -0.94 -34.44 17.66
CA ARG A 392 -2.14 -35.29 17.57
C ARG A 392 -3.01 -35.17 18.82
N GLY A 393 -2.42 -35.27 20.02
CA GLY A 393 -3.16 -35.16 21.28
C GLY A 393 -3.91 -33.83 21.44
N VAL A 394 -3.33 -32.71 20.98
CA VAL A 394 -4.02 -31.40 21.02
C VAL A 394 -5.23 -31.36 20.08
N LEU A 395 -5.17 -32.05 18.92
CA LEU A 395 -6.24 -32.06 17.91
C LEU A 395 -7.41 -33.01 18.23
N GLU A 396 -7.23 -33.96 19.15
CA GLU A 396 -8.30 -34.87 19.59
C GLU A 396 -9.41 -34.15 20.36
N THR A 397 -9.08 -33.03 21.01
CA THR A 397 -10.07 -32.28 21.79
C THR A 397 -10.92 -31.41 20.86
N PRO A 398 -12.25 -31.62 20.78
CA PRO A 398 -13.11 -30.86 19.89
C PRO A 398 -13.12 -29.37 20.25
N GLU A 399 -13.29 -28.54 19.22
CA GLU A 399 -13.39 -27.08 19.31
C GLU A 399 -14.74 -26.60 18.77
N VAL A 400 -15.15 -25.39 19.13
CA VAL A 400 -16.39 -24.78 18.64
C VAL A 400 -16.32 -24.66 17.10
N PRO A 401 -17.31 -25.17 16.35
CA PRO A 401 -17.22 -25.29 14.89
C PRO A 401 -17.59 -23.97 14.18
N THR A 402 -16.86 -22.88 14.46
CA THR A 402 -16.96 -21.64 13.66
C THR A 402 -16.25 -21.81 12.32
N LEU A 403 -16.53 -20.95 11.33
CA LEU A 403 -15.81 -20.97 10.05
C LEU A 403 -14.30 -20.79 10.25
N PHE A 404 -13.90 -19.88 11.13
CA PHE A 404 -12.50 -19.62 11.46
C PHE A 404 -11.83 -20.82 12.15
N ALA A 405 -12.41 -21.33 13.25
CA ALA A 405 -11.87 -22.48 13.96
C ALA A 405 -11.87 -23.75 13.10
N GLY A 406 -12.89 -23.93 12.26
CA GLY A 406 -12.96 -25.00 11.28
C GLY A 406 -11.86 -24.91 10.23
N ALA A 407 -11.55 -23.71 9.72
CA ALA A 407 -10.43 -23.51 8.80
C ALA A 407 -9.08 -23.80 9.48
N ALA A 408 -8.88 -23.32 10.72
CA ALA A 408 -7.68 -23.58 11.49
C ALA A 408 -7.50 -25.09 11.76
N SER A 409 -8.54 -25.78 12.26
CA SER A 409 -8.53 -27.22 12.52
C SER A 409 -8.26 -28.05 11.26
N ARG A 410 -8.90 -27.70 10.14
CA ARG A 410 -8.65 -28.34 8.83
C ARG A 410 -7.20 -28.15 8.37
N THR A 411 -6.63 -26.97 8.59
CA THR A 411 -5.23 -26.67 8.29
C THR A 411 -4.28 -27.53 9.13
N ALA A 412 -4.51 -27.58 10.44
CA ALA A 412 -3.67 -28.35 11.36
C ALA A 412 -3.72 -29.86 11.08
N ARG A 413 -4.92 -30.40 10.78
CA ARG A 413 -5.07 -31.79 10.36
C ARG A 413 -4.33 -32.08 9.06
N ALA A 414 -4.54 -31.25 8.03
CA ALA A 414 -3.85 -31.43 6.75
C ALA A 414 -2.31 -31.45 6.90
N ILE A 415 -1.77 -30.56 7.73
CA ILE A 415 -0.34 -30.50 8.01
C ILE A 415 0.14 -31.68 8.86
N THR A 416 -0.66 -32.16 9.81
CA THR A 416 -0.36 -33.39 10.56
C THR A 416 -0.38 -34.63 9.64
N ASP A 417 -1.32 -34.71 8.71
CA ASP A 417 -1.42 -35.80 7.74
C ASP A 417 -0.26 -35.77 6.74
N SER A 418 0.31 -34.57 6.49
CA SER A 418 1.44 -34.36 5.58
C SER A 418 2.72 -35.10 5.98
N VAL A 419 2.85 -35.50 7.25
CA VAL A 419 3.99 -36.29 7.73
C VAL A 419 3.71 -37.80 7.77
N SER A 420 2.49 -38.23 7.46
CA SER A 420 2.08 -39.65 7.50
C SER A 420 1.78 -40.23 6.11
N GLY A 421 1.73 -39.42 5.05
CA GLY A 421 1.30 -39.86 3.71
C GLY A 421 1.97 -39.13 2.54
N CYS A 422 1.41 -39.32 1.34
CA CYS A 422 1.89 -38.75 0.08
C CYS A 422 1.08 -37.46 -0.25
N GLY A 423 1.75 -36.33 -0.46
CA GLY A 423 1.22 -34.95 -0.25
C GLY A 423 0.00 -34.43 -1.04
N ALA A 424 -0.64 -35.20 -1.93
CA ALA A 424 -1.75 -34.70 -2.77
C ALA A 424 -3.02 -34.37 -1.96
N GLU A 425 -3.39 -35.21 -1.00
CA GLU A 425 -4.56 -35.00 -0.14
C GLU A 425 -4.37 -33.79 0.78
N THR A 426 -3.14 -33.57 1.25
CA THR A 426 -2.75 -32.41 2.06
C THR A 426 -3.04 -31.09 1.34
N LEU A 427 -2.66 -30.97 0.06
CA LEU A 427 -2.90 -29.74 -0.71
C LEU A 427 -4.39 -29.45 -0.87
N SER A 428 -5.19 -30.44 -1.25
CA SER A 428 -6.64 -30.28 -1.38
C SER A 428 -7.29 -29.80 -0.07
N ALA A 429 -6.87 -30.37 1.07
CA ALA A 429 -7.36 -29.95 2.38
C ALA A 429 -6.97 -28.51 2.73
N LEU A 430 -5.73 -28.08 2.43
CA LEU A 430 -5.25 -26.72 2.68
C LEU A 430 -5.91 -25.68 1.76
N LEU A 431 -6.14 -26.00 0.48
CA LEU A 431 -6.90 -25.15 -0.45
C LEU A 431 -8.35 -24.95 0.04
N GLY A 432 -8.96 -26.00 0.56
CA GLY A 432 -10.27 -25.93 1.21
C GLY A 432 -10.25 -25.01 2.43
N ALA A 433 -9.26 -25.16 3.32
CA ALA A 433 -9.10 -24.31 4.49
C ALA A 433 -8.84 -22.83 4.15
N ALA A 434 -8.04 -22.55 3.12
CA ALA A 434 -7.81 -21.19 2.62
C ALA A 434 -9.10 -20.54 2.12
N SER A 435 -9.96 -21.30 1.45
CA SER A 435 -11.26 -20.81 0.95
C SER A 435 -12.26 -20.54 2.08
N MET A 436 -12.24 -21.37 3.13
CA MET A 436 -13.04 -21.16 4.35
C MET A 436 -12.62 -19.88 5.08
N LEU A 437 -11.32 -19.66 5.21
CA LEU A 437 -10.77 -18.49 5.89
C LEU A 437 -11.08 -17.18 5.13
N GLU A 438 -10.99 -17.20 3.81
CA GLU A 438 -11.38 -16.08 2.94
C GLU A 438 -12.86 -15.70 3.14
N SER A 439 -13.73 -16.67 3.37
CA SER A 439 -15.15 -16.44 3.62
C SER A 439 -15.47 -15.97 5.05
N ALA A 440 -14.54 -16.14 6.01
CA ALA A 440 -14.78 -15.79 7.40
C ALA A 440 -14.75 -14.26 7.65
N GLY A 441 -14.15 -13.49 6.75
CA GLY A 441 -14.24 -12.01 6.68
C GLY A 441 -13.56 -11.23 7.83
N ALA A 442 -13.31 -11.84 8.98
CA ALA A 442 -12.68 -11.19 10.12
C ALA A 442 -11.14 -11.35 10.08
N PRO A 443 -10.36 -10.26 10.11
CA PRO A 443 -8.92 -10.35 10.22
C PRO A 443 -8.54 -10.85 11.63
N ALA A 444 -7.77 -11.93 11.69
CA ALA A 444 -7.25 -12.51 12.92
C ALA A 444 -5.73 -12.64 12.82
N PRO A 445 -4.99 -12.46 13.93
CA PRO A 445 -3.56 -12.73 13.96
C PRO A 445 -3.32 -14.23 13.75
N LEU A 446 -2.56 -14.58 12.71
CA LEU A 446 -2.26 -15.96 12.34
C LEU A 446 -0.76 -16.22 12.44
N PRO A 447 -0.33 -17.38 12.98
CA PRO A 447 1.08 -17.74 13.02
C PRO A 447 1.60 -18.04 11.61
N ASP A 448 0.77 -18.70 10.80
CA ASP A 448 0.89 -18.79 9.36
C ASP A 448 -0.51 -18.97 8.74
N SER A 449 -0.63 -18.72 7.44
CA SER A 449 -1.91 -18.89 6.72
C SER A 449 -2.02 -20.27 6.07
N PRO A 450 -3.24 -20.79 5.85
CA PRO A 450 -3.43 -22.02 5.08
C PRO A 450 -2.87 -21.91 3.65
N ALA A 451 -2.89 -20.71 3.05
CA ALA A 451 -2.34 -20.45 1.72
C ALA A 451 -0.80 -20.53 1.69
N ALA A 452 -0.13 -19.97 2.70
CA ALA A 452 1.32 -20.06 2.83
C ALA A 452 1.79 -21.50 3.11
N LEU A 453 1.07 -22.22 3.99
CA LEU A 453 1.34 -23.63 4.25
C LEU A 453 1.07 -24.50 2.99
N ALA A 454 0.00 -24.22 2.24
CA ALA A 454 -0.24 -24.86 0.94
C ALA A 454 0.90 -24.60 -0.06
N ALA A 455 1.42 -23.38 -0.09
CA ALA A 455 2.54 -23.04 -0.95
C ALA A 455 3.84 -23.75 -0.56
N LEU A 456 4.13 -23.88 0.75
CA LEU A 456 5.26 -24.69 1.22
C LEU A 456 5.09 -26.15 0.79
N VAL A 457 3.93 -26.75 1.02
CA VAL A 457 3.64 -28.12 0.56
C VAL A 457 3.78 -28.23 -0.96
N GLY A 458 3.31 -27.24 -1.73
CA GLY A 458 3.44 -27.20 -3.18
C GLY A 458 4.90 -27.13 -3.65
N LEU A 459 5.72 -26.30 -3.00
CA LEU A 459 7.16 -26.22 -3.24
C LEU A 459 7.89 -27.53 -2.92
N HIS A 460 7.42 -28.26 -1.90
CA HIS A 460 7.97 -29.55 -1.49
C HIS A 460 7.48 -30.76 -2.33
N SER A 461 6.39 -30.60 -3.08
CA SER A 461 5.76 -31.66 -3.90
C SER A 461 5.82 -31.40 -5.40
N GLY A 462 6.34 -30.25 -5.85
CA GLY A 462 6.41 -29.86 -7.26
C GLY A 462 5.12 -29.23 -7.82
N GLU A 463 4.10 -28.99 -6.98
CA GLU A 463 2.81 -28.41 -7.36
C GLU A 463 2.86 -26.87 -7.41
N LEU A 464 3.79 -26.32 -8.21
CA LEU A 464 4.11 -24.89 -8.25
C LEU A 464 2.94 -24.01 -8.71
N ALA A 465 2.16 -24.49 -9.69
CA ALA A 465 1.01 -23.74 -10.21
C ALA A 465 -0.11 -23.59 -9.17
N LEU A 466 -0.33 -24.62 -8.34
CA LEU A 466 -1.29 -24.55 -7.23
C LEU A 466 -0.79 -23.60 -6.13
N ALA A 467 0.50 -23.63 -5.82
CA ALA A 467 1.14 -22.72 -4.88
C ALA A 467 1.02 -21.25 -5.33
N GLU A 468 1.29 -20.95 -6.60
CA GLU A 468 1.12 -19.61 -7.17
C GLU A 468 -0.34 -19.14 -7.10
N SER A 469 -1.28 -20.01 -7.49
CA SER A 469 -2.71 -19.70 -7.53
C SER A 469 -3.26 -19.35 -6.15
N VAL A 470 -2.96 -20.18 -5.13
CA VAL A 470 -3.46 -19.97 -3.77
C VAL A 470 -2.86 -18.72 -3.12
N LEU A 471 -1.57 -18.45 -3.32
CA LEU A 471 -0.92 -17.25 -2.80
C LEU A 471 -1.44 -15.98 -3.50
N SER A 472 -1.60 -16.01 -4.82
CA SER A 472 -2.15 -14.89 -5.58
C SER A 472 -3.55 -14.53 -5.11
N ARG A 473 -4.38 -15.54 -4.78
CA ARG A 473 -5.69 -15.32 -4.17
C ARG A 473 -5.58 -14.73 -2.76
N ALA A 474 -4.67 -15.26 -1.93
CA ALA A 474 -4.46 -14.76 -0.57
C ALA A 474 -4.00 -13.30 -0.53
N VAL A 475 -3.09 -12.90 -1.43
CA VAL A 475 -2.64 -11.51 -1.58
C VAL A 475 -3.80 -10.60 -2.00
N ARG A 476 -4.60 -11.02 -2.98
CA ARG A 476 -5.78 -10.25 -3.44
C ARG A 476 -6.83 -10.08 -2.34
N GLY A 477 -7.08 -11.15 -1.59
CA GLY A 477 -8.03 -11.18 -0.47
C GLY A 477 -7.48 -10.61 0.84
N ARG A 478 -6.23 -10.12 0.87
CA ARG A 478 -5.53 -9.63 2.08
C ARG A 478 -5.64 -10.59 3.28
N ILE A 479 -5.55 -11.89 3.01
CA ILE A 479 -5.70 -12.92 4.04
C ILE A 479 -4.60 -12.77 5.09
N GLY A 480 -4.98 -12.56 6.35
CA GLY A 480 -4.03 -12.32 7.43
C GLY A 480 -3.43 -10.91 7.47
N GLY A 481 -3.98 -9.96 6.71
CA GLY A 481 -3.62 -8.55 6.76
C GLY A 481 -2.17 -8.23 6.35
N ASP A 482 -1.68 -7.07 6.80
CA ASP A 482 -0.30 -6.62 6.54
C ASP A 482 0.75 -7.55 7.15
N LEU A 483 0.40 -8.26 8.22
CA LEU A 483 1.22 -9.26 8.88
C LEU A 483 1.69 -10.37 7.91
N LEU A 484 0.77 -10.95 7.13
CA LEU A 484 1.08 -12.05 6.23
C LEU A 484 1.33 -11.62 4.78
N ALA A 485 1.07 -10.36 4.42
CA ALA A 485 1.34 -9.83 3.09
C ALA A 485 2.80 -10.04 2.65
N LYS A 486 3.75 -9.81 3.56
CA LYS A 486 5.19 -10.02 3.32
C LYS A 486 5.50 -11.50 3.09
N ARG A 487 4.97 -12.37 3.95
CA ARG A 487 5.09 -13.83 3.86
C ARG A 487 4.59 -14.36 2.52
N HIS A 488 3.39 -13.97 2.08
CA HIS A 488 2.81 -14.42 0.81
C HIS A 488 3.63 -13.96 -0.39
N ARG A 489 4.08 -12.70 -0.39
CA ARG A 489 4.92 -12.16 -1.47
C ARG A 489 6.25 -12.90 -1.55
N LEU A 490 6.91 -13.16 -0.42
CA LEU A 490 8.17 -13.91 -0.39
C LEU A 490 7.97 -15.33 -0.92
N LEU A 491 6.92 -16.03 -0.51
CA LEU A 491 6.63 -17.38 -1.00
C LEU A 491 6.29 -17.39 -2.51
N LEU A 492 5.61 -16.36 -3.04
CA LEU A 492 5.45 -16.19 -4.50
C LEU A 492 6.81 -16.05 -5.19
N GLY A 493 7.73 -15.31 -4.59
CA GLY A 493 9.11 -15.21 -5.08
C GLY A 493 9.84 -16.55 -5.11
N TRP A 494 9.64 -17.40 -4.09
CA TRP A 494 10.16 -18.75 -4.04
C TRP A 494 9.55 -19.67 -5.10
N VAL A 495 8.24 -19.58 -5.32
CA VAL A 495 7.55 -20.32 -6.38
C VAL A 495 8.09 -19.91 -7.75
N ALA A 496 8.20 -18.60 -8.01
CA ALA A 496 8.75 -18.07 -9.26
C ALA A 496 10.22 -18.49 -9.47
N MET A 497 11.06 -18.40 -8.43
CA MET A 497 12.47 -18.81 -8.51
C MET A 497 12.61 -20.30 -8.82
N THR A 498 11.78 -21.14 -8.20
CA THR A 498 11.78 -22.60 -8.41
C THR A 498 11.31 -22.93 -9.83
N ALA A 499 10.24 -22.26 -10.31
CA ALA A 499 9.72 -22.40 -11.67
C ALA A 499 10.66 -21.87 -12.76
N GLY A 500 11.69 -21.10 -12.39
CA GLY A 500 12.67 -20.52 -13.30
C GLY A 500 12.34 -19.12 -13.81
N ASP A 501 11.32 -18.45 -13.26
CA ASP A 501 11.02 -17.03 -13.51
C ASP A 501 11.80 -16.14 -12.53
N LEU A 502 13.07 -15.87 -12.87
CA LEU A 502 13.96 -15.09 -12.02
C LEU A 502 13.54 -13.61 -11.93
N LYS A 503 12.79 -13.10 -12.92
CA LYS A 503 12.33 -11.70 -12.93
C LYS A 503 11.24 -11.51 -11.88
N THR A 504 10.19 -12.32 -11.93
CA THR A 504 9.10 -12.26 -10.95
C THR A 504 9.62 -12.56 -9.54
N ALA A 505 10.57 -13.49 -9.41
CA ALA A 505 11.23 -13.76 -8.14
C ALA A 505 12.04 -12.58 -7.58
N ALA A 506 12.74 -11.83 -8.44
CA ALA A 506 13.47 -10.63 -8.04
C ALA A 506 12.51 -9.49 -7.64
N GLU A 507 11.39 -9.32 -8.35
CA GLU A 507 10.35 -8.34 -8.01
C GLU A 507 9.67 -8.65 -6.67
N ALA A 508 9.62 -9.93 -6.27
CA ALA A 508 9.08 -10.36 -4.99
C ALA A 508 10.01 -10.06 -3.79
N LEU A 509 11.30 -9.75 -4.01
CA LEU A 509 12.23 -9.43 -2.92
C LEU A 509 11.77 -8.20 -2.14
N LEU A 510 11.84 -8.32 -0.83
CA LEU A 510 11.55 -7.24 0.10
C LEU A 510 12.86 -6.59 0.60
N PRO A 511 12.82 -5.29 0.93
CA PRO A 511 13.90 -4.67 1.65
C PRO A 511 14.06 -5.37 3.01
N PRO A 512 15.28 -5.48 3.51
CA PRO A 512 15.54 -6.18 4.75
C PRO A 512 14.98 -5.49 6.00
N GLU A 513 14.81 -4.17 5.94
CA GLU A 513 14.28 -3.39 7.06
C GLU A 513 12.83 -3.78 7.35
N GLY A 514 12.55 -4.15 8.61
CA GLY A 514 11.20 -4.49 9.06
C GLY A 514 10.72 -5.89 8.65
N LEU A 515 11.62 -6.83 8.33
CA LEU A 515 11.30 -8.26 8.26
C LEU A 515 11.54 -8.94 9.60
N GLU A 516 10.58 -9.74 10.04
CA GLU A 516 10.77 -10.64 11.18
C GLU A 516 11.70 -11.78 10.81
N ALA A 517 12.33 -12.41 11.81
CA ALA A 517 13.43 -13.34 11.59
C ALA A 517 13.11 -14.51 10.63
N ARG A 518 11.87 -15.02 10.66
CA ARG A 518 11.40 -16.06 9.73
C ARG A 518 11.41 -15.57 8.27
N ASP A 519 10.86 -14.38 8.04
CA ASP A 519 10.77 -13.81 6.69
C ASP A 519 12.11 -13.23 6.20
N GLU A 520 12.96 -12.75 7.11
CA GLU A 520 14.33 -12.35 6.80
C GLU A 520 15.12 -13.55 6.27
N LEU A 521 14.98 -14.73 6.90
CA LEU A 521 15.62 -15.97 6.41
C LEU A 521 15.17 -16.28 4.98
N PHE A 522 13.86 -16.28 4.71
CA PHE A 522 13.31 -16.53 3.37
C PHE A 522 13.75 -15.49 2.34
N ALA A 523 13.78 -14.19 2.70
CA ALA A 523 14.19 -13.12 1.80
C ALA A 523 15.69 -13.16 1.49
N ALA A 524 16.53 -13.41 2.51
CA ALA A 524 17.97 -13.49 2.34
C ALA A 524 18.38 -14.70 1.49
N THR A 525 17.72 -15.84 1.69
CA THR A 525 18.00 -17.08 0.93
C THR A 525 17.36 -17.07 -0.46
N LEU A 526 16.23 -16.37 -0.68
CA LEU A 526 15.72 -16.07 -2.02
C LEU A 526 16.74 -15.27 -2.84
N ARG A 527 17.31 -14.21 -2.25
CA ARG A 527 18.36 -13.39 -2.91
C ARG A 527 19.60 -14.23 -3.24
N LEU A 528 20.00 -15.11 -2.32
CA LEU A 528 21.11 -16.04 -2.51
C LEU A 528 20.83 -17.02 -3.67
N GLY A 529 19.62 -17.59 -3.71
CA GLY A 529 19.17 -18.49 -4.76
C GLY A 529 19.08 -17.83 -6.14
N LEU A 530 18.68 -16.54 -6.20
CA LEU A 530 18.69 -15.73 -7.42
C LEU A 530 20.12 -15.51 -7.93
N ALA A 531 21.05 -15.07 -7.06
CA ALA A 531 22.45 -14.90 -7.43
C ALA A 531 23.07 -16.21 -7.93
N ARG A 532 22.75 -17.33 -7.27
CA ARG A 532 23.20 -18.67 -7.64
C ARG A 532 22.73 -19.09 -9.05
N ARG A 533 21.46 -18.81 -9.39
CA ARG A 533 20.85 -19.16 -10.68
C ARG A 533 21.25 -18.20 -11.80
N ALA A 534 21.55 -16.94 -11.48
CA ALA A 534 22.09 -15.93 -12.40
C ALA A 534 23.61 -16.09 -12.66
N SER A 535 24.26 -17.06 -12.03
CA SER A 535 25.73 -17.23 -12.07
C SER A 535 26.52 -15.99 -11.59
N ASP A 536 25.92 -15.17 -10.72
CA ASP A 536 26.54 -13.99 -10.11
C ASP A 536 27.32 -14.40 -8.85
N LEU A 537 28.58 -14.80 -9.03
CA LEU A 537 29.45 -15.23 -7.93
C LEU A 537 29.72 -14.09 -6.91
N PRO A 538 30.02 -12.84 -7.32
CA PRO A 538 30.11 -11.72 -6.39
C PRO A 538 28.80 -11.47 -5.64
N GLY A 539 27.64 -11.56 -6.30
CA GLY A 539 26.33 -11.42 -5.66
C GLY A 539 26.04 -12.53 -4.66
N LEU A 540 26.45 -13.76 -4.96
CA LEU A 540 26.35 -14.90 -4.04
C LEU A 540 27.19 -14.65 -2.78
N GLN A 541 28.44 -14.19 -2.93
CA GLN A 541 29.31 -13.85 -1.80
C GLN A 541 28.74 -12.70 -0.95
N ARG A 542 28.24 -11.62 -1.59
CA ARG A 542 27.59 -10.50 -0.87
C ARG A 542 26.33 -10.93 -0.11
N SER A 543 25.59 -11.89 -0.65
CA SER A 543 24.32 -12.34 -0.05
C SER A 543 24.52 -13.39 1.05
N TRP A 544 25.66 -14.10 1.04
CA TRP A 544 25.98 -15.18 1.97
C TRP A 544 25.94 -14.74 3.43
N ASP A 545 26.68 -13.69 3.81
CA ASP A 545 26.82 -13.29 5.22
C ASP A 545 25.46 -12.97 5.85
N ARG A 546 24.59 -12.30 5.09
CA ARG A 546 23.25 -11.97 5.53
C ARG A 546 22.37 -13.20 5.68
N ALA A 547 22.40 -14.11 4.71
CA ALA A 547 21.61 -15.34 4.76
C ALA A 547 22.08 -16.27 5.90
N TYR A 548 23.38 -16.32 6.16
CA TYR A 548 23.95 -17.03 7.30
C TYR A 548 23.57 -16.39 8.65
N GLN A 549 23.65 -15.06 8.77
CA GLN A 549 23.20 -14.37 9.98
C GLN A 549 21.72 -14.59 10.26
N ALA A 550 20.87 -14.54 9.22
CA ALA A 550 19.44 -14.81 9.35
C ALA A 550 19.17 -16.24 9.83
N SER A 551 19.90 -17.25 9.31
CA SER A 551 19.73 -18.64 9.76
C SER A 551 20.23 -18.89 11.19
N MET A 552 21.15 -18.07 11.71
CA MET A 552 21.58 -18.17 13.11
C MET A 552 20.57 -17.60 14.11
N ARG A 553 19.66 -16.72 13.65
CA ARG A 553 18.56 -16.17 14.49
C ARG A 553 17.36 -17.10 14.58
N GLN A 554 17.39 -18.23 13.87
CA GLN A 554 16.27 -19.17 13.77
C GLN A 554 16.71 -20.57 14.22
N GLN A 555 15.81 -21.27 14.90
CA GLN A 555 15.95 -22.71 15.09
C GLN A 555 15.40 -23.42 13.85
N PRO A 556 16.09 -24.44 13.32
CA PRO A 556 15.55 -25.23 12.22
C PRO A 556 14.23 -25.87 12.59
N ASP A 557 13.23 -25.65 11.76
CA ASP A 557 11.91 -26.25 11.84
C ASP A 557 11.48 -26.81 10.49
N LEU A 558 10.39 -27.60 10.50
CA LEU A 558 9.81 -28.24 9.31
C LEU A 558 9.50 -27.26 8.15
N TYR A 559 9.15 -26.01 8.47
CA TYR A 559 8.73 -25.00 7.51
C TYR A 559 9.89 -24.14 6.98
N SER A 560 11.09 -24.32 7.52
CA SER A 560 12.33 -23.59 7.18
C SER A 560 13.29 -24.37 6.27
N LEU A 561 12.90 -25.58 5.83
CA LEU A 561 13.78 -26.51 5.10
C LEU A 561 14.25 -25.98 3.73
N LEU A 562 13.41 -25.24 3.01
CA LEU A 562 13.75 -24.66 1.70
C LEU A 562 14.93 -23.66 1.80
N PRO A 563 14.87 -22.61 2.66
CA PRO A 563 16.02 -21.76 2.96
C PRO A 563 17.28 -22.52 3.34
N LEU A 564 17.18 -23.53 4.20
CA LEU A 564 18.32 -24.32 4.65
C LEU A 564 18.97 -25.12 3.51
N GLY A 565 18.16 -25.68 2.61
CA GLY A 565 18.65 -26.36 1.41
C GLY A 565 19.42 -25.43 0.47
N GLU A 566 18.88 -24.25 0.16
CA GLU A 566 19.59 -23.26 -0.67
C GLU A 566 20.89 -22.77 -0.02
N LEU A 567 20.88 -22.57 1.29
CA LEU A 567 22.07 -22.26 2.08
C LEU A 567 23.12 -23.36 1.99
N ALA A 568 22.74 -24.64 2.07
CA ALA A 568 23.68 -25.76 1.96
C ALA A 568 24.42 -25.77 0.62
N ILE A 569 23.70 -25.54 -0.50
CA ILE A 569 24.31 -25.46 -1.84
C ILE A 569 25.27 -24.27 -1.93
N ALA A 570 24.87 -23.10 -1.43
CA ALA A 570 25.71 -21.91 -1.45
C ALA A 570 26.96 -22.07 -0.57
N ALA A 571 26.82 -22.72 0.59
CA ALA A 571 27.93 -23.01 1.50
C ALA A 571 28.96 -23.94 0.85
N ALA A 572 28.49 -24.97 0.15
CA ALA A 572 29.34 -25.86 -0.63
C ALA A 572 30.14 -25.11 -1.70
N ARG A 573 29.51 -24.18 -2.43
CA ARG A 573 30.21 -23.32 -3.42
C ARG A 573 31.22 -22.35 -2.78
N GLY A 574 30.92 -21.84 -1.59
CA GLY A 574 31.74 -20.87 -0.88
C GLY A 574 32.82 -21.47 0.04
N GLY A 575 32.91 -22.80 0.14
CA GLY A 575 33.83 -23.47 1.07
C GLY A 575 33.45 -23.32 2.54
N ALA A 576 32.17 -23.07 2.84
CA ALA A 576 31.64 -22.74 4.17
C ALA A 576 30.73 -23.83 4.76
N SER A 577 30.74 -25.06 4.23
CA SER A 577 29.85 -26.15 4.66
C SER A 577 29.90 -26.44 6.16
N ALA A 578 31.08 -26.35 6.78
CA ALA A 578 31.26 -26.55 8.22
C ALA A 578 30.46 -25.55 9.07
N LYS A 579 30.19 -24.35 8.56
CA LYS A 579 29.37 -23.34 9.27
C LYS A 579 27.89 -23.71 9.38
N LEU A 580 27.38 -24.57 8.48
CA LEU A 580 25.98 -24.99 8.44
C LEU A 580 25.72 -26.39 9.00
N ALA A 581 26.76 -27.20 9.21
CA ALA A 581 26.62 -28.60 9.61
C ALA A 581 25.65 -28.79 10.80
N GLY A 582 25.81 -27.99 11.86
CA GLY A 582 24.92 -28.07 13.04
C GLY A 582 23.47 -27.65 12.78
N GLN A 583 23.20 -26.77 11.80
CA GLN A 583 21.82 -26.44 11.42
C GLN A 583 21.17 -27.58 10.62
N LEU A 584 21.93 -28.21 9.72
CA LEU A 584 21.44 -29.36 8.94
C LEU A 584 21.20 -30.58 9.84
N GLU A 585 22.09 -30.84 10.81
CA GLU A 585 21.91 -31.91 11.80
C GLU A 585 20.63 -31.73 12.63
N ARG A 586 20.34 -30.49 13.06
CA ARG A 586 19.09 -30.17 13.75
C ARG A 586 17.86 -30.36 12.85
N ALA A 587 17.95 -29.96 11.58
CA ALA A 587 16.85 -30.18 10.62
C ALA A 587 16.57 -31.68 10.43
N HIS A 588 17.61 -32.52 10.29
CA HIS A 588 17.45 -33.97 10.22
C HIS A 588 16.90 -34.55 11.52
N THR A 589 17.31 -34.05 12.69
CA THR A 589 16.75 -34.47 13.98
C THR A 589 15.24 -34.24 14.04
N VAL A 590 14.75 -33.10 13.51
CA VAL A 590 13.32 -32.81 13.40
C VAL A 590 12.64 -33.79 12.44
N LEU A 591 13.23 -34.07 11.28
CA LEU A 591 12.68 -35.00 10.29
C LEU A 591 12.65 -36.45 10.81
N ASP A 592 13.70 -36.89 11.50
CA ASP A 592 13.80 -38.22 12.13
C ASP A 592 12.73 -38.40 13.19
N ALA A 593 12.51 -37.37 14.04
CA ALA A 593 11.45 -37.37 15.04
C ALA A 593 10.03 -37.46 14.42
N LEU A 594 9.87 -37.01 13.18
CA LEU A 594 8.64 -37.12 12.40
C LEU A 594 8.56 -38.41 11.55
N GLY A 595 9.54 -39.30 11.63
CA GLY A 595 9.58 -40.55 10.88
C GLY A 595 10.04 -40.42 9.43
N ASN A 596 10.85 -39.40 9.12
CA ASN A 596 11.37 -39.10 7.77
C ASN A 596 10.26 -38.99 6.70
N PRO A 597 9.32 -38.05 6.88
CA PRO A 597 8.18 -37.91 5.98
C PRO A 597 8.62 -37.56 4.55
N PRO A 598 8.27 -38.36 3.53
CA PRO A 598 8.77 -38.20 2.16
C PRO A 598 8.56 -36.79 1.57
N LEU A 599 7.39 -36.18 1.85
CA LEU A 599 7.03 -34.84 1.39
C LEU A 599 8.07 -33.79 1.79
N TRP A 600 8.50 -33.80 3.06
CA TRP A 600 9.39 -32.78 3.60
C TRP A 600 10.86 -33.15 3.42
N THR A 601 11.20 -34.43 3.59
CA THR A 601 12.58 -34.93 3.56
C THR A 601 13.18 -34.92 2.16
N ALA A 602 12.44 -35.30 1.13
CA ALA A 602 12.98 -35.47 -0.23
C ALA A 602 13.62 -34.18 -0.77
N THR A 603 12.97 -33.03 -0.56
CA THR A 603 13.50 -31.75 -1.04
C THR A 603 14.78 -31.35 -0.29
N LEU A 604 14.90 -31.56 1.02
CA LEU A 604 16.15 -31.27 1.73
C LEU A 604 17.29 -32.18 1.21
N ARG A 605 17.03 -33.49 1.08
CA ARG A 605 18.00 -34.45 0.54
C ARG A 605 18.44 -34.11 -0.88
N TRP A 606 17.54 -33.58 -1.71
CA TRP A 606 17.86 -33.06 -3.03
C TRP A 606 18.86 -31.90 -2.99
N HIS A 607 18.67 -30.94 -2.08
CA HIS A 607 19.59 -29.81 -1.92
C HIS A 607 20.94 -30.24 -1.36
N GLU A 608 20.97 -31.15 -0.38
CA GLU A 608 22.20 -31.70 0.17
C GLU A 608 22.98 -32.54 -0.85
N LEU A 609 22.29 -33.29 -1.71
CA LEU A 609 22.89 -33.96 -2.87
C LEU A 609 23.61 -32.94 -3.77
N HIS A 610 22.96 -31.83 -4.11
CA HIS A 610 23.57 -30.76 -4.91
C HIS A 610 24.77 -30.11 -4.22
N ALA A 611 24.73 -29.97 -2.89
CA ALA A 611 25.85 -29.49 -2.10
C ALA A 611 27.03 -30.49 -2.16
N ALA A 612 26.77 -31.79 -1.98
CA ALA A 612 27.77 -32.85 -2.07
C ALA A 612 28.41 -32.94 -3.47
N ILE A 613 27.60 -32.84 -4.53
CA ILE A 613 28.07 -32.79 -5.92
C ILE A 613 28.98 -31.58 -6.15
N THR A 614 28.65 -30.43 -5.57
CA THR A 614 29.43 -29.18 -5.73
C THR A 614 30.85 -29.30 -5.17
N VAL A 615 31.03 -30.05 -4.08
CA VAL A 615 32.36 -30.32 -3.47
C VAL A 615 32.95 -31.67 -3.88
N GLU A 616 32.38 -32.32 -4.90
CA GLU A 616 32.82 -33.63 -5.42
C GLU A 616 32.88 -34.75 -4.35
N ASN A 617 32.02 -34.69 -3.33
CA ASN A 617 31.92 -35.73 -2.30
C ASN A 617 30.97 -36.85 -2.75
N HIS A 618 31.50 -37.82 -3.47
CA HIS A 618 30.73 -38.94 -4.02
C HIS A 618 30.07 -39.82 -2.95
N ALA A 619 30.70 -40.01 -1.79
CA ALA A 619 30.15 -40.84 -0.71
C ALA A 619 28.86 -40.24 -0.16
N SER A 620 28.92 -38.95 0.23
CA SER A 620 27.74 -38.22 0.71
C SER A 620 26.66 -38.08 -0.37
N ALA A 621 27.05 -37.88 -1.63
CA ALA A 621 26.09 -37.88 -2.74
C ALA A 621 25.35 -39.23 -2.88
N GLY A 622 26.07 -40.35 -2.68
CA GLY A 622 25.48 -41.69 -2.66
C GLY A 622 24.49 -41.91 -1.51
N GLU A 623 24.78 -41.40 -0.31
CA GLU A 623 23.88 -41.47 0.84
C GLU A 623 22.58 -40.71 0.60
N HIS A 624 22.66 -39.49 0.06
CA HIS A 624 21.47 -38.70 -0.29
C HIS A 624 20.65 -39.33 -1.42
N LEU A 625 21.31 -39.94 -2.42
CA LEU A 625 20.63 -40.71 -3.45
C LEU A 625 19.87 -41.92 -2.87
N ALA A 626 20.50 -42.67 -1.96
CA ALA A 626 19.85 -43.82 -1.31
C ALA A 626 18.56 -43.38 -0.59
N ALA A 627 18.62 -42.29 0.18
CA ALA A 627 17.45 -41.71 0.83
C ALA A 627 16.37 -41.27 -0.17
N LEU A 628 16.74 -40.66 -1.30
CA LEU A 628 15.77 -40.27 -2.34
C LEU A 628 15.09 -41.50 -2.99
N ASN A 629 15.83 -42.59 -3.20
CA ASN A 629 15.27 -43.84 -3.73
C ASN A 629 14.25 -44.46 -2.78
N ASP A 630 14.45 -44.37 -1.46
CA ASP A 630 13.47 -44.85 -0.47
C ASP A 630 12.10 -44.15 -0.62
N PHE A 631 12.11 -42.89 -1.07
CA PHE A 631 10.90 -42.08 -1.27
C PHE A 631 10.31 -42.18 -2.68
N ALA A 632 10.97 -42.82 -3.64
CA ALA A 632 10.55 -42.83 -5.04
C ALA A 632 9.14 -43.42 -5.27
N SER A 633 8.70 -44.34 -4.40
CA SER A 633 7.36 -44.94 -4.48
C SER A 633 6.23 -44.02 -4.02
N CYS A 634 6.55 -42.89 -3.36
CA CYS A 634 5.57 -41.99 -2.76
C CYS A 634 4.91 -41.03 -3.77
N GLY A 635 5.37 -40.98 -5.01
CA GLY A 635 4.74 -40.19 -6.06
C GLY A 635 5.70 -39.76 -7.16
N ARG A 636 5.14 -39.09 -8.16
CA ARG A 636 5.88 -38.64 -9.35
C ARG A 636 7.06 -37.74 -9.00
N TYR A 637 6.87 -36.79 -8.08
CA TYR A 637 7.92 -35.82 -7.75
C TYR A 637 9.14 -36.47 -7.08
N PRO A 638 9.03 -37.22 -5.96
CA PRO A 638 10.17 -37.96 -5.41
C PRO A 638 10.81 -38.95 -6.39
N ALA A 639 10.02 -39.63 -7.22
CA ALA A 639 10.53 -40.54 -8.25
C ALA A 639 11.42 -39.82 -9.27
N ALA A 640 10.99 -38.66 -9.76
CA ALA A 640 11.76 -37.83 -10.68
C ALA A 640 13.07 -37.33 -10.04
N LEU A 641 13.04 -36.93 -8.77
CA LEU A 641 14.25 -36.53 -8.04
C LEU A 641 15.23 -37.71 -7.90
N ALA A 642 14.74 -38.90 -7.56
CA ALA A 642 15.57 -40.11 -7.44
C ALA A 642 16.19 -40.53 -8.79
N SER A 643 15.39 -40.50 -9.86
CA SER A 643 15.83 -40.74 -11.25
C SER A 643 16.92 -39.76 -11.66
N ALA A 644 16.69 -38.46 -11.46
CA ALA A 644 17.65 -37.43 -11.79
C ALA A 644 18.92 -37.49 -10.91
N ALA A 645 18.80 -37.81 -9.61
CA ALA A 645 19.94 -38.02 -8.73
C ALA A 645 20.82 -39.18 -9.22
N THR A 646 20.21 -40.29 -9.64
CA THR A 646 20.91 -41.44 -10.24
C THR A 646 21.66 -41.02 -11.49
N GLY A 647 21.00 -40.26 -12.38
CA GLY A 647 21.61 -39.68 -13.58
C GLY A 647 22.79 -38.76 -13.25
N TRP A 648 22.68 -37.93 -12.22
CA TRP A 648 23.76 -37.04 -11.79
C TRP A 648 25.00 -37.79 -11.31
N LEU A 649 24.83 -38.84 -10.51
CA LEU A 649 25.96 -39.68 -10.07
C LEU A 649 26.60 -40.39 -11.27
N ALA A 650 25.80 -40.93 -12.19
CA ALA A 650 26.31 -41.55 -13.42
C ALA A 650 27.10 -40.55 -14.29
N VAL A 651 26.65 -39.29 -14.36
CA VAL A 651 27.38 -38.21 -15.02
C VAL A 651 28.71 -37.93 -14.34
N LEU A 652 28.74 -37.88 -13.00
CA LEU A 652 29.98 -37.66 -12.25
C LEU A 652 31.01 -38.78 -12.43
N THR A 653 30.56 -40.04 -12.54
CA THR A 653 31.44 -41.19 -12.79
C THR A 653 31.78 -41.39 -14.27
N GLY A 654 31.15 -40.62 -15.19
CA GLY A 654 31.35 -40.73 -16.63
C GLY A 654 30.68 -41.95 -17.27
N THR A 655 29.77 -42.63 -16.56
CA THR A 655 29.12 -43.88 -16.97
C THR A 655 27.62 -43.65 -17.18
N PHE A 656 27.25 -42.76 -18.11
CA PHE A 656 25.85 -42.38 -18.35
C PHE A 656 25.45 -42.58 -19.81
N ASP A 657 24.14 -42.82 -20.00
CA ASP A 657 23.49 -42.84 -21.29
C ASP A 657 22.84 -41.47 -21.58
N PRO A 658 23.19 -40.79 -22.69
CA PRO A 658 22.63 -39.47 -23.02
C PRO A 658 21.10 -39.44 -23.13
N GLU A 659 20.48 -40.51 -23.66
CA GLU A 659 19.02 -40.59 -23.81
C GLU A 659 18.33 -40.65 -22.44
N THR A 660 18.85 -41.48 -21.54
CA THR A 660 18.38 -41.58 -20.15
C THR A 660 18.52 -40.24 -19.42
N ILE A 661 19.66 -39.53 -19.54
CA ILE A 661 19.83 -38.19 -18.94
C ILE A 661 18.81 -37.19 -19.51
N THR A 662 18.58 -37.21 -20.82
CA THR A 662 17.62 -36.30 -21.46
C THR A 662 16.19 -36.57 -20.99
N ALA A 663 15.83 -37.84 -20.81
CA ALA A 663 14.53 -38.24 -20.26
C ALA A 663 14.35 -37.76 -18.81
N SER A 664 15.32 -38.02 -17.92
CA SER A 664 15.26 -37.54 -16.54
C SER A 664 15.22 -36.01 -16.45
N ALA A 665 15.97 -35.30 -17.30
CA ALA A 665 15.94 -33.85 -17.37
C ALA A 665 14.59 -33.31 -17.88
N SER A 666 13.97 -33.97 -18.87
CA SER A 666 12.63 -33.64 -19.34
C SER A 666 11.59 -33.80 -18.23
N GLU A 667 11.69 -34.87 -17.44
CA GLU A 667 10.78 -35.11 -16.32
C GLU A 667 10.89 -34.02 -15.24
N LEU A 668 12.12 -33.59 -14.91
CA LEU A 668 12.33 -32.44 -14.01
C LEU A 668 11.72 -31.15 -14.58
N HIS A 669 11.86 -30.92 -15.89
CA HIS A 669 11.30 -29.73 -16.55
C HIS A 669 9.77 -29.73 -16.52
N GLU A 670 9.11 -30.87 -16.76
CA GLU A 670 7.65 -31.01 -16.66
C GLU A 670 7.14 -30.76 -15.23
N LEU A 671 7.97 -31.00 -14.21
CA LEU A 671 7.69 -30.68 -12.81
C LEU A 671 8.06 -29.24 -12.42
N GLY A 672 8.44 -28.41 -13.39
CA GLY A 672 8.80 -27.00 -13.19
C GLY A 672 10.22 -26.78 -12.65
N LEU A 673 11.03 -27.82 -12.46
CA LEU A 673 12.42 -27.75 -12.02
C LEU A 673 13.37 -27.43 -13.19
N CYS A 674 13.04 -26.40 -13.97
CA CYS A 674 13.71 -26.01 -15.21
C CYS A 674 15.23 -25.85 -15.05
N TRP A 675 15.65 -25.24 -13.95
CA TRP A 675 17.07 -25.00 -13.69
C TRP A 675 17.84 -26.30 -13.41
N ASP A 676 17.25 -27.23 -12.66
CA ASP A 676 17.85 -28.53 -12.39
C ASP A 676 17.91 -29.38 -13.66
N ALA A 677 16.83 -29.39 -14.46
CA ALA A 677 16.77 -30.04 -15.76
C ALA A 677 17.89 -29.57 -16.71
N ALA A 678 18.01 -28.25 -16.90
CA ALA A 678 19.04 -27.66 -17.76
C ALA A 678 20.46 -27.98 -17.24
N ARG A 679 20.64 -28.00 -15.92
CA ARG A 679 21.95 -28.26 -15.30
C ARG A 679 22.36 -29.72 -15.43
N LEU A 680 21.45 -30.67 -15.28
CA LEU A 680 21.73 -32.10 -15.48
C LEU A 680 22.21 -32.35 -16.91
N ALA A 681 21.44 -31.89 -17.90
CA ALA A 681 21.79 -32.01 -19.31
C ALA A 681 23.13 -31.30 -19.65
N GLY A 682 23.33 -30.07 -19.13
CA GLY A 682 24.57 -29.33 -19.36
C GLY A 682 25.81 -29.97 -18.74
N GLN A 683 25.72 -30.54 -17.54
CA GLN A 683 26.83 -31.25 -16.90
C GLN A 683 27.16 -32.57 -17.63
N ALA A 684 26.14 -33.28 -18.12
CA ALA A 684 26.33 -34.45 -18.97
C ALA A 684 27.02 -34.08 -20.29
N ALA A 685 26.64 -32.97 -20.92
CA ALA A 685 27.27 -32.49 -22.15
C ALA A 685 28.78 -32.22 -21.98
N ILE A 686 29.21 -31.68 -20.83
CA ILE A 686 30.62 -31.40 -20.54
C ILE A 686 31.44 -32.69 -20.39
N ARG A 687 30.82 -33.78 -19.93
CA ARG A 687 31.51 -35.04 -19.58
C ARG A 687 31.40 -36.13 -20.64
N THR A 688 30.55 -35.98 -21.66
CA THR A 688 30.49 -36.94 -22.78
C THR A 688 31.64 -36.73 -23.75
N SER A 689 32.19 -37.83 -24.27
CA SER A 689 33.20 -37.80 -25.34
C SER A 689 32.57 -37.89 -26.74
N ASP A 690 31.30 -38.28 -26.84
CA ASP A 690 30.57 -38.32 -28.12
C ASP A 690 30.07 -36.92 -28.49
N ARG A 691 30.56 -36.41 -29.62
CA ARG A 691 30.18 -35.10 -30.16
C ARG A 691 28.68 -35.01 -30.48
N LYS A 692 28.05 -36.09 -30.96
CA LYS A 692 26.62 -36.09 -31.29
C LYS A 692 25.79 -35.98 -30.01
N ALA A 693 26.09 -36.83 -29.03
CA ALA A 693 25.49 -36.75 -27.69
C ALA A 693 25.70 -35.38 -27.04
N MET A 694 26.90 -34.79 -27.14
CA MET A 694 27.19 -33.46 -26.59
C MET A 694 26.26 -32.39 -27.18
N VAL A 695 26.08 -32.36 -28.51
CA VAL A 695 25.19 -31.38 -29.16
C VAL A 695 23.75 -31.58 -28.72
N GLN A 696 23.26 -32.82 -28.67
CA GLN A 696 21.91 -33.14 -28.22
C GLN A 696 21.67 -32.69 -26.77
N LEU A 697 22.61 -32.96 -25.87
CA LEU A 697 22.52 -32.57 -24.46
C LEU A 697 22.59 -31.04 -24.28
N LEU A 698 23.37 -30.32 -25.09
CA LEU A 698 23.38 -28.85 -25.08
C LEU A 698 22.09 -28.25 -25.63
N GLU A 699 21.48 -28.87 -26.64
CA GLU A 699 20.15 -28.48 -27.14
C GLU A 699 19.07 -28.71 -26.09
N ALA A 700 19.05 -29.88 -25.46
CA ALA A 700 18.16 -30.18 -24.34
C ALA A 700 18.36 -29.17 -23.18
N ALA A 701 19.61 -28.91 -22.80
CA ALA A 701 19.92 -27.93 -21.76
C ALA A 701 19.37 -26.52 -22.08
N ARG A 702 19.43 -26.07 -23.34
CA ARG A 702 18.84 -24.79 -23.78
C ARG A 702 17.33 -24.81 -23.78
N GLN A 703 16.71 -25.91 -24.19
CA GLN A 703 15.25 -26.06 -24.21
C GLN A 703 14.67 -26.05 -22.79
N PHE A 704 15.38 -26.62 -21.82
CA PHE A 704 14.94 -26.67 -20.42
C PHE A 704 15.24 -25.41 -19.61
N GLN A 705 15.97 -24.42 -20.16
CA GLN A 705 16.17 -23.16 -19.45
C GLN A 705 14.82 -22.51 -19.17
N GLY A 706 14.63 -22.06 -17.92
CA GLY A 706 13.47 -21.24 -17.55
C GLY A 706 13.41 -19.96 -18.37
N ARG A 707 12.32 -19.19 -18.23
CA ARG A 707 12.18 -17.87 -18.87
C ARG A 707 13.36 -17.01 -18.43
N ALA A 708 14.38 -16.90 -19.27
CA ALA A 708 15.54 -16.08 -18.96
C ALA A 708 15.03 -14.66 -18.70
N PRO A 709 15.55 -13.94 -17.69
CA PRO A 709 15.38 -12.51 -17.69
C PRO A 709 15.89 -12.04 -19.05
N GLU A 710 15.02 -11.46 -19.87
CA GLU A 710 15.52 -10.60 -20.94
C GLU A 710 16.47 -9.64 -20.24
N PRO A 711 17.74 -9.55 -20.67
CA PRO A 711 18.65 -8.59 -20.09
C PRO A 711 17.91 -7.26 -20.15
N ILE A 712 17.65 -6.64 -18.99
CA ILE A 712 17.18 -5.27 -18.94
C ILE A 712 18.24 -4.53 -19.73
N ALA A 713 17.89 -4.14 -20.96
CA ALA A 713 18.82 -3.50 -21.84
C ALA A 713 19.23 -2.21 -21.14
N ALA A 714 20.40 -2.21 -20.51
CA ALA A 714 21.05 -0.98 -20.16
C ALA A 714 21.16 -0.22 -21.49
N THR A 715 20.45 0.89 -21.62
CA THR A 715 20.45 1.69 -22.84
C THR A 715 21.60 2.68 -22.77
N GLY A 716 22.29 2.88 -23.89
CA GLY A 716 23.40 3.83 -24.00
C GLY A 716 24.67 3.40 -23.26
N LEU A 717 25.41 4.37 -22.70
CA LEU A 717 26.73 4.14 -22.09
C LEU A 717 26.72 3.20 -20.88
N ASN A 718 25.58 3.07 -20.20
CA ASN A 718 25.42 2.19 -19.04
C ASN A 718 25.53 0.70 -19.41
N ALA A 719 25.47 0.36 -20.70
CA ALA A 719 25.70 -1.00 -21.21
C ALA A 719 27.19 -1.40 -21.27
N LEU A 720 28.08 -0.41 -21.26
CA LEU A 720 29.52 -0.61 -21.45
C LEU A 720 30.20 -0.80 -20.09
N SER A 721 31.15 -1.73 -20.02
CA SER A 721 32.04 -1.80 -18.86
C SER A 721 32.95 -0.58 -18.81
N GLU A 722 33.48 -0.26 -17.62
CA GLU A 722 34.43 0.85 -17.43
C GLU A 722 35.59 0.78 -18.44
N ARG A 723 36.10 -0.43 -18.70
CA ARG A 723 37.18 -0.69 -19.65
C ARG A 723 36.77 -0.50 -21.12
N GLU A 724 35.54 -0.86 -21.46
CA GLU A 724 34.98 -0.60 -22.79
C GLU A 724 34.76 0.89 -23.03
N LEU A 725 34.39 1.63 -22.00
CA LEU A 725 34.16 3.07 -22.05
C LEU A 725 35.48 3.85 -22.23
N GLU A 726 36.56 3.43 -21.56
CA GLU A 726 37.91 3.95 -21.81
C GLU A 726 38.38 3.74 -23.25
N VAL A 727 38.18 2.53 -23.78
CA VAL A 727 38.50 2.20 -25.18
C VAL A 727 37.66 3.06 -26.15
N ALA A 728 36.36 3.18 -25.90
CA ALA A 728 35.45 3.97 -26.71
C ALA A 728 35.88 5.45 -26.78
N ARG A 729 36.23 6.06 -25.64
CA ARG A 729 36.72 7.45 -25.56
C ARG A 729 37.96 7.67 -26.42
N LEU A 730 38.99 6.84 -26.25
CA LEU A 730 40.24 6.99 -27.02
C LEU A 730 40.03 6.82 -28.53
N VAL A 731 39.12 5.94 -28.93
CA VAL A 731 38.80 5.74 -30.36
C VAL A 731 37.96 6.91 -30.91
N VAL A 732 37.05 7.47 -30.11
CA VAL A 732 36.28 8.69 -30.47
C VAL A 732 37.20 9.91 -30.60
N ASP A 733 38.20 10.03 -29.73
CA ASP A 733 39.26 11.05 -29.76
C ASP A 733 40.23 10.89 -30.95
N GLY A 734 39.99 9.92 -31.84
CA GLY A 734 40.71 9.75 -33.10
C GLY A 734 41.97 8.89 -33.01
N LEU A 735 42.25 8.23 -31.88
CA LEU A 735 43.39 7.32 -31.78
C LEU A 735 43.15 6.05 -32.59
N THR A 736 44.18 5.59 -33.30
CA THR A 736 44.17 4.27 -33.92
C THR A 736 44.18 3.16 -32.86
N TYR A 737 43.70 1.96 -33.19
CA TYR A 737 43.69 0.83 -32.24
C TYR A 737 45.08 0.51 -31.67
N LYS A 738 46.15 0.73 -32.46
CA LYS A 738 47.54 0.59 -31.99
C LYS A 738 47.91 1.64 -30.94
N GLN A 739 47.52 2.90 -31.16
CA GLN A 739 47.79 3.99 -30.21
C GLN A 739 46.93 3.87 -28.95
N ALA A 740 45.64 3.57 -29.07
CA ALA A 740 44.76 3.31 -27.94
C ALA A 740 45.26 2.13 -27.10
N GLY A 741 45.69 1.04 -27.76
CA GLY A 741 46.29 -0.11 -27.09
C GLY A 741 47.55 0.26 -26.33
N SER A 742 48.45 1.04 -26.94
CA SER A 742 49.66 1.54 -26.27
C SER A 742 49.35 2.40 -25.04
N LYS A 743 48.31 3.25 -25.09
CA LYS A 743 47.90 4.11 -23.97
C LYS A 743 47.28 3.33 -22.82
N LEU A 744 46.60 2.23 -23.14
CA LEU A 744 45.90 1.36 -22.21
C LEU A 744 46.72 0.12 -21.78
N PHE A 745 47.98 0.01 -22.21
CA PHE A 745 48.86 -1.15 -21.98
C PHE A 745 48.26 -2.49 -22.45
N ILE A 746 47.57 -2.49 -23.60
CA ILE A 746 46.99 -3.67 -24.25
C ILE A 746 47.34 -3.72 -25.75
N SER A 747 47.16 -4.88 -26.39
CA SER A 747 47.40 -4.98 -27.83
C SER A 747 46.32 -4.28 -28.66
N GLY A 748 46.65 -3.81 -29.86
CA GLY A 748 45.65 -3.25 -30.79
C GLY A 748 44.57 -4.26 -31.19
N LYS A 749 44.88 -5.56 -31.21
CA LYS A 749 43.92 -6.65 -31.43
C LYS A 749 42.93 -6.78 -30.25
N THR A 750 43.38 -6.50 -29.04
CA THR A 750 42.52 -6.45 -27.85
C THR A 750 41.55 -5.26 -27.93
N VAL A 751 42.04 -4.09 -28.38
CA VAL A 751 41.19 -2.91 -28.63
C VAL A 751 40.13 -3.21 -29.70
N GLU A 752 40.50 -3.92 -30.77
CA GLU A 752 39.56 -4.35 -31.81
C GLU A 752 38.47 -5.28 -31.25
N HIS A 753 38.82 -6.24 -30.40
CA HIS A 753 37.85 -7.09 -29.71
C HIS A 753 36.93 -6.28 -28.78
N HIS A 754 37.45 -5.27 -28.08
CA HIS A 754 36.62 -4.37 -27.28
C HIS A 754 35.64 -3.59 -28.17
N MET A 755 36.09 -3.03 -29.30
CA MET A 755 35.21 -2.33 -30.24
C MET A 755 34.13 -3.24 -30.84
N ALA A 756 34.43 -4.51 -31.10
CA ALA A 756 33.44 -5.49 -31.55
C ALA A 756 32.37 -5.79 -30.48
N ARG A 757 32.77 -5.86 -29.20
CA ARG A 757 31.82 -6.03 -28.07
C ARG A 757 30.97 -4.79 -27.84
N ILE A 758 31.57 -3.60 -27.88
CA ILE A 758 30.86 -2.31 -27.78
C ILE A 758 29.81 -2.22 -28.90
N ARG A 759 30.17 -2.60 -30.13
CA ARG A 759 29.24 -2.66 -31.26
C ARG A 759 28.04 -3.58 -30.99
N GLY A 760 28.30 -4.78 -30.49
CA GLY A 760 27.24 -5.74 -30.15
C GLY A 760 26.33 -5.24 -29.01
N LYS A 761 26.90 -4.54 -28.03
CA LYS A 761 26.16 -3.98 -26.88
C LYS A 761 25.32 -2.76 -27.24
N LEU A 762 25.80 -1.91 -28.15
CA LEU A 762 25.09 -0.71 -28.60
C LEU A 762 24.19 -0.96 -29.81
N GLY A 763 24.21 -2.16 -30.40
CA GLY A 763 23.35 -2.51 -31.53
C GLY A 763 23.73 -1.84 -32.86
N ALA A 764 24.93 -1.28 -32.98
CA ALA A 764 25.37 -0.59 -34.19
C ALA A 764 25.63 -1.59 -35.35
N GLY A 765 24.99 -1.34 -36.50
CA GLY A 765 25.10 -2.15 -37.71
C GLY A 765 26.48 -2.05 -38.37
N ASP A 766 27.11 -0.87 -38.33
CA ASP A 766 28.46 -0.68 -38.87
C ASP A 766 29.37 0.21 -37.99
N ARG A 767 30.63 0.35 -38.41
CA ARG A 767 31.64 1.14 -37.69
C ARG A 767 31.33 2.64 -37.70
N ARG A 768 30.74 3.18 -38.76
CA ARG A 768 30.40 4.61 -38.86
C ARG A 768 29.25 4.94 -37.91
N GLU A 769 28.23 4.09 -37.90
CA GLU A 769 27.10 4.17 -36.97
C GLU A 769 27.57 4.08 -35.51
N LEU A 770 28.43 3.10 -35.21
CA LEU A 770 29.02 2.97 -33.87
C LEU A 770 29.74 4.24 -33.41
N LEU A 771 30.56 4.84 -34.27
CA LEU A 771 31.29 6.06 -33.95
C LEU A 771 30.37 7.29 -33.83
N ALA A 772 29.27 7.34 -34.60
CA ALA A 772 28.27 8.39 -34.48
C ALA A 772 27.54 8.30 -33.13
N MET A 773 27.05 7.11 -32.76
CA MET A 773 26.39 6.86 -31.48
C MET A 773 27.31 7.19 -30.29
N LEU A 774 28.57 6.76 -30.35
CA LEU A 774 29.54 7.04 -29.28
C LEU A 774 29.86 8.54 -29.15
N ARG A 775 29.89 9.30 -30.25
CA ARG A 775 30.10 10.77 -30.23
C ARG A 775 28.92 11.54 -29.68
N GLU A 776 27.71 11.06 -29.93
CA GLU A 776 26.50 11.64 -29.36
C GLU A 776 26.41 11.38 -27.85
N MET A 777 26.85 10.20 -27.41
CA MET A 777 26.77 9.78 -26.01
C MET A 777 27.94 10.25 -25.14
N LEU A 778 29.15 10.40 -25.69
CA LEU A 778 30.34 10.86 -24.97
C LEU A 778 30.58 12.37 -25.20
N PRO A 779 30.40 13.24 -24.18
CA PRO A 779 30.69 14.67 -24.34
C PRO A 779 32.18 14.89 -24.65
N ALA A 780 32.48 15.83 -25.55
CA ALA A 780 33.84 16.18 -25.92
C ALA A 780 34.63 16.67 -24.70
N THR A 781 35.75 16.03 -24.40
CA THR A 781 36.62 16.43 -23.29
C THR A 781 37.44 17.65 -23.72
N GLU A 782 37.23 18.80 -23.09
CA GLU A 782 38.11 19.97 -23.19
C GLU A 782 39.50 19.64 -22.62
N ALA A 783 40.37 19.06 -23.43
CA ALA A 783 41.76 18.81 -23.06
C ALA A 783 42.69 18.79 -24.29
N ASP A 784 42.69 19.84 -25.11
CA ASP A 784 43.85 20.12 -25.99
C ASP A 784 44.04 21.59 -26.45
N THR A 785 43.57 22.58 -25.67
CA THR A 785 43.84 24.02 -25.94
C THR A 785 45.02 24.57 -25.13
N ARG A 786 46.12 23.80 -25.01
CA ARG A 786 47.39 24.28 -24.44
C ARG A 786 48.61 23.80 -25.23
N ILE A 787 48.62 24.03 -26.54
CA ILE A 787 49.84 24.41 -27.29
C ILE A 787 49.43 25.43 -28.37
N ARG A 788 49.41 26.70 -28.00
CA ARG A 788 49.77 27.86 -28.83
C ARG A 788 50.15 29.02 -27.93
#